data_AF-M7W057-F1
#
_entry.id   AF-M7W057-F1
#
_cell.length_a   1.000
_cell.length_b   1.000
_cell.length_c   1.000
_cell.angle_alpha   90.00
_cell.angle_beta   90.00
_cell.angle_gamma   90.00
#
_symmetry.space_group_name_H-M   'P 1'
#
loop_
_entity.id
_entity.type
_entity.pdbx_description
1 polymer ?
#
loop_
_entity_poly.entity_id
_entity_poly.type
_entity_poly.pdbx_seq_one_letter_code
_entity_poly.pdbx_strand_id
1 'polypeptide(L)'
;MFKKTKLINIVRNETADKVKEYLNKKKVDKKTFEKFKTKEENPLYVSMIIRKDFDMSQELIKVMIKVKADINKYDEAEQTILHYVCNTFTSDASFIMALLQFPGINVNAKNRDEQTPLHIFCNHFANVQSYKTVLQKFVELHAEIDATNSYLETPLIKTVKNQKLRGLIVQFLIDNGANINVANKAKNTALHFVVVLNRVDLINILVKGGADIYCLNNKNESPLSLAKEKGSMAVITKLYEVHNLLQWLSSISNDFVALYARKFLQQELHPKLLKSLSDEELTDVLEVIVEEEKHITILKDSLRKFELILPEEKEIKAVVVTTPERKPMLSASKRSSLPANVDSWTIGSNQIEFTGETKPSRSNKVGTGSTCSVYRGIYKKINSEGGTTDFDVAVKVMDEGIDLGENSEFLHEFEIQKTIAHKNIVKFFGIVIDDTISIVMEFCSHFSLFDVLNDPNQQVDFPTALNFCEQMSVGLGVLHNNKPSILHRDFKSLNVLVTNDYTLKISDFGMSRFDTTENREKDLKELSGTIPYCSPEIIPSDGHQGLYTTKSDIYSLGIVFWEIFRRVVFGSYTKPWFKEYNIPAANDFAILNLISEGKRPTLEIKEYNEACKNYVPPSVHQLYYSCVDEEPDKRPNAEELIKMIESMKQEYIHNNTIWNKYYVPVGYKKM
;
A
#
# COMPACT_ATOMS: atom_id res chain seq x y z
N MET A 1 -23.80 -19.42 -44.15
CA MET A 1 -22.99 -20.45 -43.44
C MET A 1 -21.52 -20.25 -43.78
N PHE A 2 -20.79 -19.45 -42.99
CA PHE A 2 -19.35 -19.30 -43.15
C PHE A 2 -18.65 -20.58 -42.68
N LYS A 3 -17.85 -21.21 -43.54
CA LYS A 3 -16.99 -22.35 -43.16
C LYS A 3 -16.01 -21.86 -42.09
N LYS A 4 -16.28 -22.14 -40.80
CA LYS A 4 -15.30 -21.97 -39.71
C LYS A 4 -14.00 -22.65 -40.11
N THR A 5 -12.91 -21.90 -40.12
CA THR A 5 -11.58 -22.36 -40.53
C THR A 5 -11.21 -23.60 -39.72
N LYS A 6 -10.82 -24.72 -40.35
CA LYS A 6 -10.55 -26.00 -39.63
C LYS A 6 -9.57 -25.84 -38.45
N LEU A 7 -8.67 -24.85 -38.50
CA LEU A 7 -7.74 -24.50 -37.42
C LEU A 7 -8.45 -24.03 -36.14
N ILE A 8 -9.44 -23.13 -36.21
CA ILE A 8 -10.06 -22.56 -35.00
C ILE A 8 -10.78 -23.64 -34.19
N ASN A 9 -11.40 -24.61 -34.86
CA ASN A 9 -12.08 -25.72 -34.20
C ASN A 9 -11.08 -26.65 -33.47
N ILE A 10 -9.88 -26.83 -34.03
CA ILE A 10 -8.83 -27.64 -33.39
C ILE A 10 -8.26 -26.87 -32.21
N VAL A 11 -7.92 -25.59 -32.39
CA VAL A 11 -7.42 -24.72 -31.31
C VAL A 11 -8.43 -24.66 -30.14
N ARG A 12 -9.74 -24.66 -30.42
CA ARG A 12 -10.77 -24.65 -29.36
C ARG A 12 -10.84 -25.96 -28.56
N ASN A 13 -10.73 -27.10 -29.22
CA ASN A 13 -11.18 -28.38 -28.66
C ASN A 13 -10.07 -29.40 -28.43
N GLU A 14 -8.87 -29.19 -28.95
CA GLU A 14 -7.78 -30.17 -28.91
C GLU A 14 -6.59 -29.69 -28.06
N THR A 15 -5.63 -30.59 -27.81
CA THR A 15 -4.40 -30.30 -27.05
C THR A 15 -3.35 -29.57 -27.90
N ALA A 16 -2.37 -28.95 -27.23
CA ALA A 16 -1.24 -28.29 -27.89
C ALA A 16 -0.49 -29.23 -28.86
N ASP A 17 -0.28 -30.50 -28.49
CA ASP A 17 0.36 -31.51 -29.35
C ASP A 17 -0.43 -31.79 -30.63
N LYS A 18 -1.75 -31.90 -30.55
CA LYS A 18 -2.61 -32.12 -31.72
C LYS A 18 -2.68 -30.88 -32.62
N VAL A 19 -2.67 -29.68 -32.04
CA VAL A 19 -2.54 -28.43 -32.79
C VAL A 19 -1.20 -28.41 -33.53
N LYS A 20 -0.10 -28.75 -32.85
CA LYS A 20 1.24 -28.84 -33.43
C LYS A 20 1.32 -29.87 -34.56
N GLU A 21 0.74 -31.05 -34.37
CA GLU A 21 0.64 -32.09 -35.39
C GLU A 21 -0.15 -31.58 -36.61
N TYR A 22 -1.27 -30.89 -36.39
CA TYR A 22 -2.08 -30.30 -37.46
C TYR A 22 -1.30 -29.22 -38.24
N LEU A 23 -0.58 -28.35 -37.54
CA LEU A 23 0.23 -27.29 -38.14
C LEU A 23 1.42 -27.85 -38.94
N ASN A 24 1.99 -29.00 -38.52
CA ASN A 24 3.09 -29.67 -39.21
C ASN A 24 2.66 -30.52 -40.41
N LYS A 25 1.50 -31.18 -40.33
CA LYS A 25 1.02 -32.09 -41.39
C LYS A 25 0.41 -31.38 -42.60
N LYS A 26 -0.10 -30.15 -42.43
CA LYS A 26 -0.74 -29.39 -43.51
C LYS A 26 0.13 -28.24 -43.99
N LYS A 27 0.05 -27.92 -45.29
CA LYS A 27 0.51 -26.64 -45.84
C LYS A 27 -0.40 -25.52 -45.32
N VAL A 28 -0.18 -25.11 -44.07
CA VAL A 28 -0.81 -23.91 -43.49
C VAL A 28 -0.15 -22.70 -44.15
N ASP A 29 -0.96 -21.77 -44.63
CA ASP A 29 -0.52 -20.51 -45.23
C ASP A 29 -0.87 -19.32 -44.33
N LYS A 30 -0.35 -18.13 -44.66
CA LYS A 30 -0.67 -16.92 -43.91
C LYS A 30 -2.16 -16.59 -43.86
N LYS A 31 -2.93 -16.91 -44.92
CA LYS A 31 -4.38 -16.69 -44.98
C LYS A 31 -5.12 -17.47 -43.91
N THR A 32 -4.58 -18.59 -43.44
CA THR A 32 -5.18 -19.38 -42.36
C THR A 32 -5.22 -18.61 -41.04
N PHE A 33 -4.24 -17.75 -40.79
CA PHE A 33 -4.17 -16.90 -39.59
C PHE A 33 -4.82 -15.54 -39.80
N GLU A 34 -4.87 -15.05 -41.04
CA GLU A 34 -5.41 -13.73 -41.38
C GLU A 34 -6.90 -13.74 -41.72
N LYS A 35 -7.54 -14.90 -41.88
CA LYS A 35 -8.97 -15.00 -42.25
C LYS A 35 -9.86 -15.13 -41.00
N PHE A 36 -9.92 -14.05 -40.23
CA PHE A 36 -10.89 -13.86 -39.15
C PHE A 36 -11.54 -12.48 -39.26
N LYS A 37 -12.77 -12.39 -38.77
CA LYS A 37 -13.55 -11.15 -38.64
C LYS A 37 -13.73 -10.74 -37.19
N THR A 38 -13.94 -11.69 -36.29
CA THR A 38 -14.09 -11.41 -34.86
C THR A 38 -12.92 -11.98 -34.07
N LYS A 39 -12.70 -11.44 -32.86
CA LYS A 39 -11.71 -11.99 -31.91
C LYS A 39 -11.88 -13.49 -31.65
N GLU A 40 -13.11 -14.02 -31.61
CA GLU A 40 -13.39 -15.45 -31.38
C GLU A 40 -12.94 -16.36 -32.54
N GLU A 41 -12.71 -15.79 -33.72
CA GLU A 41 -12.19 -16.49 -34.89
C GLU A 41 -10.66 -16.41 -35.00
N ASN A 42 -10.01 -15.53 -34.23
CA ASN A 42 -8.55 -15.40 -34.16
C ASN A 42 -7.96 -16.55 -33.32
N PRO A 43 -7.12 -17.43 -33.90
CA PRO A 43 -6.51 -18.54 -33.18
C PRO A 43 -5.68 -18.12 -31.96
N LEU A 44 -4.96 -16.99 -32.04
CA LEU A 44 -4.17 -16.48 -30.91
C LEU A 44 -5.07 -15.95 -29.79
N TYR A 45 -6.16 -15.28 -30.12
CA TYR A 45 -7.11 -14.82 -29.09
C TYR A 45 -7.70 -16.02 -28.34
N VAL A 46 -8.09 -17.08 -29.06
CA VAL A 46 -8.61 -18.29 -28.42
C VAL A 46 -7.55 -18.99 -27.58
N SER A 47 -6.32 -19.17 -28.07
CA SER A 47 -5.28 -19.85 -27.31
C SER A 47 -4.83 -19.06 -26.08
N MET A 48 -4.63 -17.73 -26.22
CA MET A 48 -4.10 -16.87 -25.16
C MET A 48 -5.16 -16.45 -24.14
N ILE A 49 -6.35 -16.03 -24.59
CA ILE A 49 -7.35 -15.42 -23.70
C ILE A 49 -8.38 -16.43 -23.22
N ILE A 50 -8.93 -17.23 -24.13
CA ILE A 50 -10.02 -18.16 -23.80
C ILE A 50 -9.47 -19.43 -23.14
N ARG A 51 -8.42 -20.01 -23.72
CA ARG A 51 -7.81 -21.25 -23.23
C ARG A 51 -6.68 -21.02 -22.24
N LYS A 52 -6.02 -19.86 -22.29
CA LYS A 52 -4.83 -19.54 -21.49
C LYS A 52 -3.74 -20.62 -21.61
N ASP A 53 -3.56 -21.13 -22.81
CA ASP A 53 -2.66 -22.23 -23.14
C ASP A 53 -1.38 -21.66 -23.79
N PHE A 54 -0.34 -21.50 -22.98
CA PHE A 54 0.90 -20.84 -23.39
C PHE A 54 1.65 -21.66 -24.44
N ASP A 55 1.77 -22.97 -24.25
CA ASP A 55 2.46 -23.86 -25.20
C ASP A 55 1.78 -23.86 -26.57
N MET A 56 0.45 -23.94 -26.60
CA MET A 56 -0.32 -23.82 -27.85
C MET A 56 -0.10 -22.46 -28.52
N SER A 57 -0.09 -21.38 -27.74
CA SER A 57 0.12 -20.03 -28.24
C SER A 57 1.53 -19.86 -28.84
N GLN A 58 2.54 -20.45 -28.21
CA GLN A 58 3.91 -20.47 -28.72
C GLN A 58 4.03 -21.23 -30.04
N GLU A 59 3.38 -22.39 -30.17
CA GLU A 59 3.38 -23.15 -31.43
C GLU A 59 2.67 -22.39 -32.56
N LEU A 60 1.57 -21.69 -32.25
CA LEU A 60 0.90 -20.81 -33.22
C LEU A 60 1.80 -19.64 -33.67
N ILE A 61 2.46 -18.97 -32.72
CA ILE A 61 3.41 -17.86 -33.01
C ILE A 61 4.55 -18.36 -33.92
N LYS A 62 5.19 -19.48 -33.58
CA LYS A 62 6.29 -20.06 -34.37
C LYS A 62 5.90 -20.27 -35.83
N VAL A 63 4.70 -20.82 -36.07
CA VAL A 63 4.20 -21.06 -37.44
C VAL A 63 3.83 -19.75 -38.12
N MET A 64 3.21 -18.80 -37.42
CA MET A 64 2.90 -17.46 -37.95
C MET A 64 4.16 -16.73 -38.43
N ILE A 65 5.26 -16.80 -37.68
CA ILE A 65 6.57 -16.25 -38.10
C ILE A 65 7.05 -16.93 -39.39
N LYS A 66 7.02 -18.26 -39.45
CA LYS A 66 7.46 -19.03 -40.62
C LYS A 66 6.68 -18.69 -41.89
N VAL A 67 5.36 -18.48 -41.78
CA VAL A 67 4.49 -18.14 -42.91
C VAL A 67 4.39 -16.64 -43.17
N LYS A 68 5.04 -15.79 -42.36
CA LYS A 68 4.97 -14.33 -42.40
C LYS A 68 3.52 -13.81 -42.34
N ALA A 69 2.73 -14.35 -41.41
CA ALA A 69 1.37 -13.87 -41.16
C ALA A 69 1.39 -12.51 -40.47
N ASP A 70 0.42 -11.66 -40.80
CA ASP A 70 0.24 -10.36 -40.15
C ASP A 70 -0.29 -10.50 -38.72
N ILE A 71 0.58 -10.24 -37.73
CA ILE A 71 0.22 -10.23 -36.30
C ILE A 71 -0.61 -8.99 -35.91
N ASN A 72 -0.51 -7.91 -36.68
CA ASN A 72 -1.12 -6.62 -36.39
C ASN A 72 -2.53 -6.49 -36.99
N LYS A 73 -3.06 -7.57 -37.57
CA LYS A 73 -4.37 -7.57 -38.19
C LYS A 73 -5.46 -7.14 -37.19
N TYR A 74 -6.25 -6.16 -37.61
CA TYR A 74 -7.46 -5.72 -36.92
C TYR A 74 -8.63 -6.67 -37.17
N ASP A 75 -9.45 -6.87 -36.13
CA ASP A 75 -10.78 -7.46 -36.24
C ASP A 75 -11.86 -6.40 -36.57
N GLU A 76 -13.13 -6.81 -36.68
CA GLU A 76 -14.26 -5.92 -36.94
C GLU A 76 -14.55 -4.93 -35.79
N ALA A 77 -13.98 -5.15 -34.60
CA ALA A 77 -14.03 -4.21 -33.47
C ALA A 77 -12.84 -3.23 -33.46
N GLU A 78 -12.02 -3.24 -34.52
CA GLU A 78 -10.79 -2.48 -34.65
C GLU A 78 -9.81 -2.72 -33.49
N GLN A 79 -9.68 -3.98 -33.06
CA GLN A 79 -8.66 -4.39 -32.08
C GLN A 79 -7.63 -5.31 -32.72
N THR A 80 -6.37 -5.16 -32.32
CA THR A 80 -5.31 -6.15 -32.59
C THR A 80 -5.25 -7.16 -31.45
N ILE A 81 -4.55 -8.29 -31.66
CA ILE A 81 -4.35 -9.26 -30.58
C ILE A 81 -3.63 -8.66 -29.36
N LEU A 82 -2.68 -7.75 -29.59
CA LEU A 82 -1.93 -7.11 -28.51
C LEU A 82 -2.82 -6.24 -27.62
N HIS A 83 -3.83 -5.56 -28.17
CA HIS A 83 -4.82 -4.83 -27.37
C HIS A 83 -5.58 -5.77 -26.42
N TYR A 84 -6.03 -6.93 -26.92
CA TYR A 84 -6.78 -7.89 -26.12
C TYR A 84 -5.94 -8.47 -24.98
N VAL A 85 -4.69 -8.85 -25.25
CA VAL A 85 -3.80 -9.40 -24.21
C VAL A 85 -3.42 -8.32 -23.18
N CYS A 86 -3.30 -7.05 -23.58
CA CYS A 86 -3.09 -5.97 -22.62
C CYS A 86 -4.34 -5.65 -21.76
N ASN A 87 -5.55 -5.99 -22.23
CA ASN A 87 -6.81 -5.74 -21.54
C ASN A 87 -7.19 -6.83 -20.53
N THR A 88 -6.47 -7.96 -20.51
CA THR A 88 -6.80 -9.01 -19.57
C THR A 88 -6.20 -8.75 -18.20
N PHE A 89 -7.01 -8.95 -17.16
CA PHE A 89 -6.55 -9.01 -15.77
C PHE A 89 -5.74 -10.29 -15.47
N THR A 90 -5.15 -10.93 -16.49
CA THR A 90 -4.32 -12.12 -16.32
C THR A 90 -2.99 -11.70 -15.72
N SER A 91 -2.58 -12.37 -14.64
CA SER A 91 -1.25 -12.21 -14.05
C SER A 91 -0.13 -12.60 -15.01
N ASP A 92 -0.40 -13.45 -16.01
CA ASP A 92 0.63 -14.00 -16.89
C ASP A 92 1.11 -13.00 -17.96
N ALA A 93 2.27 -12.39 -17.72
CA ALA A 93 2.93 -11.51 -18.68
C ALA A 93 3.57 -12.25 -19.87
N SER A 94 3.69 -13.58 -19.79
CA SER A 94 4.35 -14.39 -20.82
C SER A 94 3.65 -14.26 -22.17
N PHE A 95 2.32 -14.13 -22.18
CA PHE A 95 1.56 -13.90 -23.42
C PHE A 95 1.86 -12.53 -24.06
N ILE A 96 1.93 -11.47 -23.25
CA ILE A 96 2.30 -10.13 -23.74
C ILE A 96 3.72 -10.18 -24.28
N MET A 97 4.66 -10.74 -23.52
CA MET A 97 6.06 -10.86 -23.92
C MET A 97 6.23 -11.69 -25.20
N ALA A 98 5.48 -12.78 -25.36
CA ALA A 98 5.50 -13.59 -26.58
C ALA A 98 5.06 -12.80 -27.81
N LEU A 99 4.05 -11.92 -27.66
CA LEU A 99 3.63 -11.03 -28.74
C LEU A 99 4.63 -9.90 -29.00
N LEU A 100 5.19 -9.29 -27.95
CA LEU A 100 6.20 -8.23 -28.08
C LEU A 100 7.52 -8.73 -28.69
N GLN A 101 7.79 -10.03 -28.63
CA GLN A 101 8.92 -10.67 -29.32
C GLN A 101 8.62 -11.03 -30.78
N PHE A 102 7.37 -10.87 -31.25
CA PHE A 102 7.00 -11.18 -32.62
C PHE A 102 7.65 -10.16 -33.60
N PRO A 103 8.37 -10.60 -34.65
CA PRO A 103 8.99 -9.69 -35.61
C PRO A 103 7.97 -8.78 -36.32
N GLY A 104 8.15 -7.47 -36.20
CA GLY A 104 7.26 -6.48 -36.84
C GLY A 104 5.95 -6.22 -36.08
N ILE A 105 5.87 -6.59 -34.80
CA ILE A 105 4.75 -6.19 -33.93
C ILE A 105 4.65 -4.65 -33.86
N ASN A 106 3.45 -4.11 -34.05
CA ASN A 106 3.17 -2.68 -33.95
C ASN A 106 2.61 -2.37 -32.56
N VAL A 107 3.46 -1.85 -31.68
CA VAL A 107 3.08 -1.43 -30.32
C VAL A 107 2.29 -0.12 -30.28
N ASN A 108 2.22 0.61 -31.40
CA ASN A 108 1.50 1.88 -31.54
C ASN A 108 0.22 1.75 -32.37
N ALA A 109 -0.24 0.52 -32.64
CA ALA A 109 -1.52 0.28 -33.30
C ALA A 109 -2.64 0.96 -32.51
N LYS A 110 -3.47 1.78 -33.17
CA LYS A 110 -4.61 2.47 -32.52
C LYS A 110 -5.89 1.70 -32.77
N ASN A 111 -6.68 1.47 -31.74
CA ASN A 111 -8.02 0.89 -31.88
C ASN A 111 -9.09 1.96 -32.21
N ARG A 112 -10.38 1.56 -32.23
CA ARG A 112 -11.52 2.46 -32.49
C ARG A 112 -11.58 3.70 -31.58
N ASP A 113 -11.13 3.58 -30.34
CA ASP A 113 -11.05 4.68 -29.36
C ASP A 113 -9.71 5.42 -29.44
N GLU A 114 -8.92 5.19 -30.49
CA GLU A 114 -7.55 5.65 -30.67
C GLU A 114 -6.58 5.24 -29.55
N GLN A 115 -6.92 4.21 -28.76
CA GLN A 115 -6.03 3.71 -27.72
C GLN A 115 -4.95 2.83 -28.34
N THR A 116 -3.72 3.02 -27.90
CA THR A 116 -2.62 2.07 -28.16
C THR A 116 -2.66 0.93 -27.13
N PRO A 117 -2.00 -0.21 -27.39
CA PRO A 117 -1.84 -1.26 -26.38
C PRO A 117 -1.25 -0.76 -25.06
N LEU A 118 -0.34 0.23 -25.12
CA LEU A 118 0.23 0.84 -23.91
C LEU A 118 -0.84 1.53 -23.05
N HIS A 119 -1.84 2.19 -23.64
CA HIS A 119 -2.96 2.78 -22.87
C HIS A 119 -3.72 1.71 -22.08
N ILE A 120 -4.02 0.60 -22.73
CA ILE A 120 -4.79 -0.51 -22.15
C ILE A 120 -3.96 -1.17 -21.05
N PHE A 121 -2.69 -1.46 -21.34
CA PHE A 121 -1.73 -2.00 -20.38
C PHE A 121 -1.65 -1.13 -19.12
N CYS A 122 -1.41 0.17 -19.30
CA CYS A 122 -1.32 1.13 -18.19
C CYS A 122 -2.58 1.16 -17.32
N ASN A 123 -3.77 0.97 -17.91
CA ASN A 123 -5.04 0.96 -17.18
C ASN A 123 -5.31 -0.36 -16.43
N HIS A 124 -4.99 -1.50 -17.03
CA HIS A 124 -5.51 -2.80 -16.61
C HIS A 124 -4.47 -3.77 -16.05
N PHE A 125 -3.19 -3.59 -16.38
CA PHE A 125 -2.15 -4.54 -15.98
C PHE A 125 -1.93 -4.54 -14.47
N ALA A 126 -1.69 -5.74 -13.93
CA ALA A 126 -1.79 -6.01 -12.49
C ALA A 126 -0.63 -6.82 -11.88
N ASN A 127 0.29 -7.38 -12.69
CA ASN A 127 1.41 -8.17 -12.18
C ASN A 127 2.61 -7.27 -11.82
N VAL A 128 2.97 -7.23 -10.53
CA VAL A 128 4.04 -6.39 -9.97
C VAL A 128 5.45 -6.82 -10.40
N GLN A 129 5.69 -8.10 -10.69
CA GLN A 129 7.04 -8.57 -11.01
C GLN A 129 7.41 -8.30 -12.46
N SER A 130 6.44 -8.41 -13.37
CA SER A 130 6.69 -8.38 -14.81
C SER A 130 6.37 -7.04 -15.46
N TYR A 131 5.66 -6.12 -14.79
CA TYR A 131 5.26 -4.85 -15.42
C TYR A 131 6.46 -4.06 -15.94
N LYS A 132 7.57 -4.03 -15.19
CA LYS A 132 8.78 -3.30 -15.56
C LYS A 132 9.41 -3.91 -16.81
N THR A 133 9.53 -5.24 -16.85
CA THR A 133 10.04 -5.98 -18.02
C THR A 133 9.18 -5.74 -19.26
N VAL A 134 7.85 -5.77 -19.11
CA VAL A 134 6.91 -5.53 -20.22
C VAL A 134 6.99 -4.07 -20.69
N LEU A 135 7.00 -3.09 -19.78
CA LEU A 135 7.12 -1.67 -20.10
C LEU A 135 8.47 -1.34 -20.75
N GLN A 136 9.56 -1.90 -20.25
CA GLN A 136 10.88 -1.80 -20.89
C GLN A 136 10.80 -2.33 -22.31
N LYS A 137 10.12 -3.46 -22.52
CA LYS A 137 9.96 -4.00 -23.86
C LYS A 137 9.13 -3.11 -24.80
N PHE A 138 8.09 -2.46 -24.28
CA PHE A 138 7.35 -1.42 -25.03
C PHE A 138 8.26 -0.26 -25.43
N VAL A 139 9.11 0.23 -24.52
CA VAL A 139 10.06 1.33 -24.80
C VAL A 139 11.11 0.91 -25.84
N GLU A 140 11.68 -0.29 -25.72
CA GLU A 140 12.61 -0.86 -26.71
C GLU A 140 12.01 -0.94 -28.12
N LEU A 141 10.70 -1.17 -28.20
CA LEU A 141 9.94 -1.22 -29.44
C LEU A 141 9.41 0.15 -29.89
N HIS A 142 9.91 1.23 -29.28
CA HIS A 142 9.55 2.62 -29.57
C HIS A 142 8.05 2.92 -29.41
N ALA A 143 7.46 2.41 -28.33
CA ALA A 143 6.10 2.79 -27.96
C ALA A 143 5.98 4.31 -27.72
N GLU A 144 4.93 4.92 -28.28
CA GLU A 144 4.63 6.34 -28.11
C GLU A 144 4.09 6.60 -26.70
N ILE A 145 4.98 7.04 -25.80
CA ILE A 145 4.69 7.27 -24.38
C ILE A 145 3.57 8.29 -24.14
N ASP A 146 3.51 9.33 -24.97
CA ASP A 146 2.50 10.40 -24.90
C ASP A 146 1.44 10.30 -26.01
N ALA A 147 1.26 9.12 -26.63
CA ALA A 147 0.16 8.91 -27.56
C ALA A 147 -1.18 9.27 -26.89
N THR A 148 -2.09 9.88 -27.64
CA THR A 148 -3.40 10.26 -27.11
C THR A 148 -4.51 9.42 -27.73
N ASN A 149 -5.47 9.03 -26.90
CA ASN A 149 -6.72 8.41 -27.34
C ASN A 149 -7.75 9.44 -27.81
N SER A 150 -8.96 8.98 -28.16
CA SER A 150 -10.07 9.82 -28.66
C SER A 150 -10.55 10.86 -27.65
N TYR A 151 -10.17 10.77 -26.37
CA TYR A 151 -10.46 11.74 -25.32
C TYR A 151 -9.27 12.67 -25.02
N LEU A 152 -8.18 12.57 -25.79
CA LEU A 152 -6.89 13.19 -25.49
C LEU A 152 -6.26 12.73 -24.16
N GLU A 153 -6.62 11.54 -23.68
CA GLU A 153 -5.96 10.93 -22.52
C GLU A 153 -4.69 10.21 -22.98
N THR A 154 -3.56 10.43 -22.30
CA THR A 154 -2.30 9.69 -22.48
C THR A 154 -2.27 8.40 -21.66
N PRO A 155 -1.34 7.46 -21.91
CA PRO A 155 -1.10 6.31 -21.03
C PRO A 155 -0.94 6.72 -19.56
N LEU A 156 -0.24 7.82 -19.28
CA LEU A 156 -0.09 8.37 -17.93
C LEU A 156 -1.45 8.68 -17.27
N ILE A 157 -2.38 9.32 -17.99
CA ILE A 157 -3.74 9.59 -17.48
C ILE A 157 -4.51 8.29 -17.25
N LYS A 158 -4.38 7.29 -18.15
CA LYS A 158 -5.01 5.99 -17.96
C LYS A 158 -4.48 5.26 -16.73
N THR A 159 -3.19 5.38 -16.44
CA THR A 159 -2.56 4.78 -15.25
C THR A 159 -3.21 5.22 -13.94
N VAL A 160 -3.74 6.46 -13.85
CA VAL A 160 -4.42 6.93 -12.63
C VAL A 160 -5.63 6.06 -12.26
N LYS A 161 -6.28 5.43 -13.25
CA LYS A 161 -7.43 4.53 -13.08
C LYS A 161 -7.00 3.09 -12.73
N ASN A 162 -5.72 2.76 -12.88
CA ASN A 162 -5.18 1.45 -12.50
C ASN A 162 -5.31 1.25 -10.98
N GLN A 163 -5.80 0.08 -10.57
CA GLN A 163 -6.08 -0.19 -9.16
C GLN A 163 -4.85 -0.66 -8.39
N LYS A 164 -3.91 -1.34 -9.06
CA LYS A 164 -2.82 -2.11 -8.41
C LYS A 164 -1.44 -1.49 -8.63
N LEU A 165 -1.10 -1.11 -9.86
CA LEU A 165 0.27 -0.73 -10.25
C LEU A 165 0.44 0.77 -10.55
N ARG A 166 -0.57 1.60 -10.23
CA ARG A 166 -0.62 3.00 -10.68
C ARG A 166 0.64 3.81 -10.35
N GLY A 167 1.15 3.73 -9.12
CA GLY A 167 2.37 4.46 -8.74
C GLY A 167 3.59 4.02 -9.55
N LEU A 168 3.69 2.72 -9.86
CA LEU A 168 4.84 2.12 -10.54
C LEU A 168 4.91 2.51 -11.99
N ILE A 169 3.75 2.40 -12.66
CA ILE A 169 3.60 2.72 -14.05
C ILE A 169 3.73 4.24 -14.23
N VAL A 170 3.17 5.06 -13.33
CA VAL A 170 3.37 6.52 -13.34
C VAL A 170 4.86 6.85 -13.24
N GLN A 171 5.57 6.30 -12.24
CA GLN A 171 6.99 6.57 -12.07
C GLN A 171 7.80 6.14 -13.30
N PHE A 172 7.55 4.93 -13.81
CA PHE A 172 8.23 4.44 -15.01
C PHE A 172 8.00 5.35 -16.23
N LEU A 173 6.76 5.78 -16.47
CA LEU A 173 6.43 6.66 -17.58
C LEU A 173 7.15 8.02 -17.44
N ILE A 174 7.18 8.59 -16.23
CA ILE A 174 7.90 9.84 -15.94
C ILE A 174 9.41 9.67 -16.19
N ASP A 175 10.01 8.59 -15.70
CA ASP A 175 11.44 8.31 -15.88
C ASP A 175 11.81 8.11 -17.36
N ASN A 176 10.83 7.72 -18.19
CA ASN A 176 10.98 7.57 -19.64
C ASN A 176 10.42 8.78 -20.44
N GLY A 177 10.27 9.93 -19.80
CA GLY A 177 10.01 11.21 -20.48
C GLY A 177 8.55 11.52 -20.78
N ALA A 178 7.59 10.84 -20.14
CA ALA A 178 6.17 11.17 -20.29
C ALA A 178 5.88 12.63 -19.88
N ASN A 179 5.12 13.35 -20.71
CA ASN A 179 4.68 14.69 -20.38
C ASN A 179 3.54 14.66 -19.35
N ILE A 180 3.87 15.06 -18.13
CA ILE A 180 2.98 15.01 -16.97
C ILE A 180 1.78 15.97 -17.09
N ASN A 181 1.95 17.06 -17.83
CA ASN A 181 0.98 18.16 -17.89
C ASN A 181 0.05 18.09 -19.11
N VAL A 182 0.02 16.96 -19.82
CA VAL A 182 -0.96 16.75 -20.90
C VAL A 182 -2.36 16.75 -20.31
N ALA A 183 -3.26 17.49 -20.97
CA ALA A 183 -4.64 17.64 -20.57
C ALA A 183 -5.57 16.99 -21.60
N ASN A 184 -6.62 16.33 -21.11
CA ASN A 184 -7.61 15.70 -21.97
C ASN A 184 -8.55 16.73 -22.65
N LYS A 185 -9.56 16.29 -23.41
CA LYS A 185 -10.55 17.18 -24.04
C LYS A 185 -11.27 18.14 -23.08
N ALA A 186 -11.41 17.75 -21.81
CA ALA A 186 -12.00 18.57 -20.75
C ALA A 186 -10.98 19.46 -20.02
N LYS A 187 -9.75 19.57 -20.54
CA LYS A 187 -8.58 20.16 -19.89
C LYS A 187 -8.21 19.55 -18.53
N ASN A 188 -8.66 18.33 -18.25
CA ASN A 188 -8.24 17.60 -17.05
C ASN A 188 -6.86 16.96 -17.28
N THR A 189 -5.89 17.32 -16.45
CA THR A 189 -4.57 16.69 -16.34
C THR A 189 -4.63 15.44 -15.45
N ALA A 190 -3.54 14.66 -15.39
CA ALA A 190 -3.43 13.52 -14.47
C ALA A 190 -3.75 13.90 -13.01
N LEU A 191 -3.34 15.10 -12.57
CA LEU A 191 -3.58 15.59 -11.22
C LEU A 191 -5.08 15.84 -10.93
N HIS A 192 -5.85 16.30 -11.93
CA HIS A 192 -7.32 16.40 -11.79
C HIS A 192 -7.95 15.02 -11.58
N PHE A 193 -7.53 14.01 -12.35
CA PHE A 193 -8.05 12.64 -12.17
C PHE A 193 -7.67 12.05 -10.82
N VAL A 194 -6.45 12.34 -10.32
CA VAL A 194 -6.01 11.94 -8.98
C VAL A 194 -6.95 12.49 -7.90
N VAL A 195 -7.35 13.76 -8.02
CA VAL A 195 -8.30 14.40 -7.09
C VAL A 195 -9.67 13.71 -7.16
N VAL A 196 -10.22 13.53 -8.38
CA VAL A 196 -11.55 12.91 -8.57
C VAL A 196 -11.59 11.48 -8.06
N LEU A 197 -10.51 10.72 -8.21
CA LEU A 197 -10.40 9.31 -7.80
C LEU A 197 -9.82 9.14 -6.39
N ASN A 198 -9.59 10.25 -5.66
CA ASN A 198 -9.02 10.28 -4.33
C ASN A 198 -7.70 9.49 -4.19
N ARG A 199 -6.77 9.66 -5.14
CA ARG A 199 -5.48 8.93 -5.21
C ARG A 199 -4.34 9.71 -4.57
N VAL A 200 -4.42 9.92 -3.25
CA VAL A 200 -3.45 10.73 -2.48
C VAL A 200 -2.00 10.27 -2.74
N ASP A 201 -1.80 8.96 -2.89
CA ASP A 201 -0.51 8.32 -3.19
C ASP A 201 0.18 8.88 -4.44
N LEU A 202 -0.59 9.24 -5.47
CA LEU A 202 -0.06 9.75 -6.74
C LEU A 202 0.26 11.25 -6.73
N ILE A 203 -0.23 12.01 -5.75
CA ILE A 203 0.02 13.46 -5.68
C ILE A 203 1.52 13.71 -5.57
N ASN A 204 2.19 13.02 -4.66
CA ASN A 204 3.63 13.17 -4.45
C ASN A 204 4.43 12.80 -5.70
N ILE A 205 4.10 11.68 -6.33
CA ILE A 205 4.83 11.19 -7.51
C ILE A 205 4.69 12.19 -8.67
N LEU A 206 3.47 12.64 -8.97
CA LEU A 206 3.21 13.58 -10.06
C LEU A 206 3.84 14.95 -9.79
N VAL A 207 3.72 15.47 -8.56
CA VAL A 207 4.30 16.77 -8.18
C VAL A 207 5.83 16.72 -8.19
N LYS A 208 6.47 15.66 -7.66
CA LYS A 208 7.93 15.44 -7.77
C LYS A 208 8.40 15.34 -9.22
N GLY A 209 7.54 14.82 -10.10
CA GLY A 209 7.77 14.79 -11.55
C GLY A 209 7.64 16.15 -12.26
N GLY A 210 7.02 17.15 -11.63
CA GLY A 210 6.79 18.48 -12.21
C GLY A 210 5.35 18.73 -12.68
N ALA A 211 4.36 18.05 -12.09
CA ALA A 211 2.96 18.36 -12.34
C ALA A 211 2.61 19.80 -11.94
N ASP A 212 1.95 20.53 -12.83
CA ASP A 212 1.40 21.85 -12.55
C ASP A 212 0.18 21.71 -11.64
N ILE A 213 0.30 22.21 -10.41
CA ILE A 213 -0.78 22.18 -9.41
C ILE A 213 -1.81 23.30 -9.61
N TYR A 214 -1.53 24.27 -10.49
CA TYR A 214 -2.38 25.44 -10.77
C TYR A 214 -3.16 25.33 -12.08
N CYS A 215 -2.95 24.24 -12.84
CA CYS A 215 -3.64 24.01 -14.11
C CYS A 215 -5.16 24.05 -13.94
N LEU A 216 -5.87 24.62 -14.93
CA LEU A 216 -7.33 24.76 -14.89
C LEU A 216 -8.01 23.86 -15.92
N ASN A 217 -9.05 23.15 -15.50
CA ASN A 217 -9.91 22.41 -16.40
C ASN A 217 -10.95 23.32 -17.12
N ASN A 218 -11.83 22.76 -17.95
CA ASN A 218 -12.86 23.52 -18.67
C ASN A 218 -13.92 24.18 -17.77
N LYS A 219 -14.00 23.78 -16.50
CA LYS A 219 -14.85 24.43 -15.49
C LYS A 219 -14.11 25.52 -14.70
N ASN A 220 -12.87 25.86 -15.10
CA ASN A 220 -11.97 26.75 -14.36
C ASN A 220 -11.66 26.25 -12.95
N GLU A 221 -11.69 24.94 -12.73
CA GLU A 221 -11.29 24.33 -11.47
C GLU A 221 -9.80 23.99 -11.54
N SER A 222 -9.04 24.37 -10.51
CA SER A 222 -7.71 23.82 -10.26
C SER A 222 -7.82 22.48 -9.52
N PRO A 223 -6.76 21.65 -9.49
CA PRO A 223 -6.73 20.46 -8.65
C PRO A 223 -7.13 20.76 -7.19
N LEU A 224 -6.67 21.90 -6.64
CA LEU A 224 -7.01 22.29 -5.27
C LEU A 224 -8.48 22.70 -5.12
N SER A 225 -9.04 23.50 -6.04
CA SER A 225 -10.46 23.88 -5.95
C SER A 225 -11.38 22.68 -6.16
N LEU A 226 -11.01 21.77 -7.07
CA LEU A 226 -11.71 20.50 -7.28
C LEU A 226 -11.63 19.61 -6.03
N ALA A 227 -10.48 19.59 -5.33
CA ALA A 227 -10.34 18.82 -4.09
C ALA A 227 -11.24 19.36 -2.98
N LYS A 228 -11.39 20.69 -2.88
CA LYS A 228 -12.33 21.34 -1.96
C LYS A 228 -13.78 20.97 -2.28
N GLU A 229 -14.17 20.93 -3.55
CA GLU A 229 -15.50 20.49 -3.98
C GLU A 229 -15.77 19.01 -3.63
N LYS A 230 -14.76 18.13 -3.81
CA LYS A 230 -14.89 16.69 -3.51
C LYS A 230 -14.80 16.35 -2.02
N GLY A 231 -14.33 17.27 -1.18
CA GLY A 231 -14.27 17.10 0.29
C GLY A 231 -13.19 16.15 0.81
N SER A 232 -12.19 15.79 0.00
CA SER A 232 -11.11 14.90 0.46
C SER A 232 -10.05 15.67 1.24
N MET A 233 -10.09 15.57 2.57
CA MET A 233 -9.18 16.31 3.45
C MET A 233 -7.72 15.91 3.24
N ALA A 234 -7.43 14.64 2.95
CA ALA A 234 -6.07 14.17 2.69
C ALA A 234 -5.49 14.80 1.42
N VAL A 235 -6.27 14.82 0.33
CA VAL A 235 -5.89 15.47 -0.95
C VAL A 235 -5.71 16.98 -0.75
N ILE A 236 -6.66 17.64 -0.10
CA ILE A 236 -6.61 19.08 0.16
C ILE A 236 -5.35 19.42 0.96
N THR A 237 -5.10 18.71 2.07
CA THR A 237 -3.93 18.96 2.93
C THR A 237 -2.64 18.84 2.13
N LYS A 238 -2.51 17.78 1.32
CA LYS A 238 -1.30 17.55 0.53
C LYS A 238 -1.10 18.62 -0.55
N LEU A 239 -2.16 19.01 -1.26
CA LEU A 239 -2.08 20.09 -2.25
C LEU A 239 -1.75 21.44 -1.60
N TYR A 240 -2.24 21.71 -0.38
CA TYR A 240 -1.86 22.90 0.39
C TYR A 240 -0.39 22.90 0.81
N GLU A 241 0.15 21.77 1.26
CA GLU A 241 1.57 21.66 1.61
C GLU A 241 2.49 21.98 0.43
N VAL A 242 2.15 21.48 -0.76
CA VAL A 242 2.87 21.79 -2.00
C VAL A 242 2.68 23.25 -2.39
N HIS A 243 1.44 23.75 -2.34
CA HIS A 243 1.14 25.15 -2.64
C HIS A 243 1.95 26.12 -1.77
N ASN A 244 1.97 25.89 -0.45
CA ASN A 244 2.73 26.71 0.49
C ASN A 244 4.24 26.70 0.21
N LEU A 245 4.80 25.53 -0.14
CA LEU A 245 6.21 25.42 -0.52
C LEU A 245 6.50 26.28 -1.77
N LEU A 246 5.68 26.17 -2.82
CA LEU A 246 5.88 26.92 -4.05
C LEU A 246 5.70 28.42 -3.84
N GLN A 247 4.71 28.83 -3.04
CA GLN A 247 4.49 30.23 -2.68
C GLN A 247 5.65 30.81 -1.87
N TRP A 248 6.18 30.05 -0.90
CA TRP A 248 7.34 30.47 -0.12
C TRP A 248 8.59 30.64 -0.98
N LEU A 249 8.86 29.72 -1.89
CA LEU A 249 9.99 29.86 -2.80
C LEU A 249 9.79 31.06 -3.74
N SER A 250 8.57 31.25 -4.26
CA SER A 250 8.23 32.39 -5.14
C SER A 250 8.32 33.74 -4.43
N SER A 251 8.01 33.81 -3.12
CA SER A 251 8.15 35.04 -2.33
C SER A 251 9.61 35.48 -2.13
N ILE A 252 10.55 34.53 -2.27
CA ILE A 252 11.99 34.83 -2.35
C ILE A 252 12.31 35.29 -3.77
N SER A 253 12.09 34.43 -4.77
CA SER A 253 12.10 34.75 -6.20
C SER A 253 11.61 33.57 -7.04
N ASN A 254 11.19 33.83 -8.28
CA ASN A 254 10.83 32.74 -9.20
C ASN A 254 12.04 31.85 -9.58
N ASP A 255 13.27 32.38 -9.53
CA ASP A 255 14.47 31.58 -9.77
C ASP A 255 14.65 30.51 -8.68
N PHE A 256 14.28 30.81 -7.44
CA PHE A 256 14.32 29.84 -6.34
C PHE A 256 13.31 28.70 -6.53
N VAL A 257 12.15 28.98 -7.12
CA VAL A 257 11.19 27.92 -7.50
C VAL A 257 11.85 26.99 -8.51
N ALA A 258 12.44 27.54 -9.57
CA ALA A 258 13.10 26.75 -10.61
C ALA A 258 14.29 25.93 -10.10
N LEU A 259 15.10 26.51 -9.21
CA LEU A 259 16.30 25.88 -8.65
C LEU A 259 15.98 24.82 -7.59
N TYR A 260 15.01 25.10 -6.71
CA TYR A 260 14.88 24.35 -5.45
C TYR A 260 13.56 23.60 -5.28
N ALA A 261 12.46 23.99 -5.94
CA ALA A 261 11.16 23.37 -5.69
C ALA A 261 11.21 21.84 -5.87
N ARG A 262 11.83 21.37 -6.96
CA ARG A 262 11.97 19.93 -7.23
C ARG A 262 12.81 19.22 -6.17
N LYS A 263 13.95 19.81 -5.74
CA LYS A 263 14.83 19.23 -4.72
C LYS A 263 14.11 19.11 -3.37
N PHE A 264 13.42 20.18 -2.95
CA PHE A 264 12.64 20.19 -1.71
C PHE A 264 11.51 19.15 -1.75
N LEU A 265 10.77 19.08 -2.86
CA LEU A 265 9.70 18.09 -3.04
C LEU A 265 10.22 16.66 -3.02
N GLN A 266 11.35 16.38 -3.68
CA GLN A 266 11.95 15.04 -3.70
C GLN A 266 12.35 14.56 -2.30
N GLN A 267 12.91 15.46 -1.50
CA GLN A 267 13.32 15.21 -0.11
C GLN A 267 12.17 15.36 0.91
N GLU A 268 10.95 15.64 0.44
CA GLU A 268 9.75 15.89 1.28
C GLU A 268 9.95 16.99 2.33
N LEU A 269 10.81 17.95 2.01
CA LEU A 269 11.13 19.08 2.85
C LEU A 269 10.07 20.17 2.66
N HIS A 270 9.15 20.25 3.62
CA HIS A 270 8.17 21.33 3.68
C HIS A 270 8.63 22.43 4.66
N PRO A 271 8.30 23.71 4.40
CA PRO A 271 8.69 24.82 5.27
C PRO A 271 8.27 24.62 6.74
N LYS A 272 7.13 23.95 6.99
CA LYS A 272 6.67 23.58 8.34
C LYS A 272 7.70 22.72 9.10
N LEU A 273 8.23 21.69 8.45
CA LEU A 273 9.22 20.77 9.03
C LEU A 273 10.57 21.48 9.22
N LEU A 274 10.99 22.25 8.21
CA LEU A 274 12.24 23.00 8.27
C LEU A 274 12.25 24.02 9.40
N LYS A 275 11.11 24.67 9.67
CA LYS A 275 10.98 25.65 10.75
C LYS A 275 11.11 25.05 12.16
N SER A 276 10.92 23.73 12.31
CA SER A 276 11.10 23.04 13.59
C SER A 276 12.54 22.58 13.87
N LEU A 277 13.43 22.69 12.89
CA LEU A 277 14.84 22.33 13.05
C LEU A 277 15.60 23.44 13.78
N SER A 278 16.65 23.06 14.52
CA SER A 278 17.62 24.03 15.04
C SER A 278 18.36 24.74 13.90
N ASP A 279 18.96 25.92 14.16
CA ASP A 279 19.72 26.64 13.13
C ASP A 279 20.89 25.79 12.58
N GLU A 280 21.50 24.92 13.39
CA GLU A 280 22.56 23.98 12.98
C GLU A 280 21.99 22.88 12.04
N GLU A 281 20.95 22.15 12.47
CA GLU A 281 20.30 21.12 11.65
C GLU A 281 19.71 21.69 10.34
N LEU A 282 19.15 22.90 10.39
CA LEU A 282 18.66 23.59 9.21
C LEU A 282 19.80 23.95 8.27
N THR A 283 20.99 24.29 8.80
CA THR A 283 22.19 24.50 7.97
C THR A 283 22.54 23.23 7.23
N ASP A 284 22.68 22.12 7.95
CA ASP A 284 23.06 20.84 7.37
C ASP A 284 22.07 20.39 6.29
N VAL A 285 20.77 20.47 6.58
CA VAL A 285 19.72 20.11 5.61
C VAL A 285 19.76 21.02 4.39
N LEU A 286 19.95 22.33 4.59
CA LEU A 286 20.03 23.28 3.49
C LEU A 286 21.31 23.11 2.67
N GLU A 287 22.46 22.83 3.27
CA GLU A 287 23.72 22.55 2.56
C GLU A 287 23.62 21.30 1.67
N VAL A 288 22.90 20.28 2.15
CA VAL A 288 22.64 19.07 1.35
C VAL A 288 21.83 19.37 0.07
N ILE A 289 20.97 20.39 0.09
CA ILE A 289 20.05 20.68 -1.04
C ILE A 289 20.42 21.94 -1.84
N VAL A 290 21.17 22.86 -1.24
CA VAL A 290 21.55 24.18 -1.76
C VAL A 290 23.07 24.28 -1.79
N GLU A 291 23.61 24.43 -2.98
CA GLU A 291 25.06 24.44 -3.23
C GLU A 291 25.70 25.80 -2.93
N GLU A 292 24.92 26.88 -2.87
CA GLU A 292 25.43 28.24 -2.67
C GLU A 292 25.12 28.76 -1.27
N GLU A 293 26.15 29.03 -0.47
CA GLU A 293 26.04 29.47 0.93
C GLU A 293 25.16 30.72 1.09
N LYS A 294 25.26 31.68 0.16
CA LYS A 294 24.39 32.87 0.14
C LYS A 294 22.90 32.53 0.02
N HIS A 295 22.54 31.47 -0.73
CA HIS A 295 21.15 31.04 -0.89
C HIS A 295 20.65 30.36 0.39
N ILE A 296 21.53 29.66 1.11
CA ILE A 296 21.23 29.10 2.43
C ILE A 296 20.82 30.22 3.40
N THR A 297 21.61 31.29 3.47
CA THR A 297 21.28 32.45 4.32
C THR A 297 19.92 33.05 3.96
N ILE A 298 19.66 33.28 2.67
CA ILE A 298 18.38 33.81 2.18
C ILE A 298 17.21 32.89 2.55
N LEU A 299 17.37 31.57 2.38
CA LEU A 299 16.34 30.58 2.73
C LEU A 299 16.05 30.59 4.23
N LYS A 300 17.09 30.61 5.07
CA LYS A 300 16.94 30.70 6.53
C LYS A 300 16.17 31.95 6.95
N ASP A 301 16.57 33.10 6.42
CA ASP A 301 15.94 34.39 6.75
C ASP A 301 14.49 34.47 6.26
N SER A 302 14.19 33.91 5.09
CA SER A 302 12.83 33.80 4.59
C SER A 302 11.99 32.83 5.42
N LEU A 303 12.56 31.67 5.80
CA LEU A 303 11.86 30.65 6.59
C LEU A 303 11.48 31.16 7.99
N ARG A 304 12.30 32.01 8.61
CA ARG A 304 11.95 32.68 9.88
C ARG A 304 10.66 33.49 9.78
N LYS A 305 10.40 34.08 8.61
CA LYS A 305 9.21 34.89 8.29
C LYS A 305 8.07 34.06 7.70
N PHE A 306 8.29 32.78 7.41
CA PHE A 306 7.29 31.93 6.79
C PHE A 306 6.15 31.61 7.77
N GLU A 307 4.91 31.81 7.33
CA GLU A 307 3.70 31.40 8.03
C GLU A 307 3.00 30.31 7.22
N LEU A 308 2.70 29.19 7.87
CA LEU A 308 2.01 28.09 7.22
C LEU A 308 0.52 28.41 7.12
N ILE A 309 0.01 28.47 5.89
CA ILE A 309 -1.42 28.63 5.63
C ILE A 309 -2.03 27.24 5.46
N LEU A 310 -2.67 26.73 6.50
CA LEU A 310 -3.50 25.53 6.42
C LEU A 310 -4.96 25.92 6.14
N PRO A 311 -5.73 25.08 5.44
CA PRO A 311 -7.14 25.35 5.21
C PRO A 311 -7.91 25.32 6.53
N GLU A 312 -8.74 26.34 6.77
CA GLU A 312 -9.66 26.34 7.90
C GLU A 312 -10.81 25.34 7.66
N GLU A 313 -11.18 24.56 8.70
CA GLU A 313 -12.28 23.58 8.62
C GLU A 313 -13.62 24.18 8.17
N LYS A 314 -13.84 25.48 8.45
CA LYS A 314 -15.05 26.20 8.04
C LYS A 314 -15.10 26.48 6.54
N GLU A 315 -13.96 26.76 5.90
CA GLU A 315 -13.88 27.00 4.45
C GLU A 315 -14.10 25.71 3.64
N ILE A 316 -13.69 24.57 4.17
CA ILE A 316 -13.87 23.26 3.53
C ILE A 316 -15.33 22.80 3.62
N LYS A 317 -16.01 23.10 4.73
CA LYS A 317 -17.45 22.83 4.91
C LYS A 317 -18.35 23.73 4.05
N ALA A 318 -17.88 24.91 3.63
CA ALA A 318 -18.68 25.88 2.88
C ALA A 318 -19.04 25.44 1.44
N VAL A 319 -18.36 24.43 0.88
CA VAL A 319 -18.66 23.90 -0.47
C VAL A 319 -19.50 22.60 -0.40
N VAL A 320 -19.70 22.05 0.79
CA VAL A 320 -20.57 20.89 1.05
C VAL A 320 -21.86 21.37 1.72
N VAL A 321 -22.59 22.27 1.07
CA VAL A 321 -23.95 22.62 1.47
C VAL A 321 -24.90 22.32 0.32
N THR A 322 -25.16 21.02 0.14
CA THR A 322 -26.53 20.50 0.00
C THR A 322 -26.51 19.02 0.36
N THR A 323 -26.51 18.71 1.65
CA THR A 323 -27.20 17.51 2.14
C THR A 323 -28.08 17.93 3.31
N PRO A 324 -29.40 17.64 3.24
CA PRO A 324 -30.33 18.03 4.29
C PRO A 324 -30.04 17.24 5.56
N GLU A 325 -30.37 17.86 6.69
CA GLU A 325 -30.30 17.34 8.06
C GLU A 325 -30.41 15.81 8.16
N ARG A 326 -29.37 15.19 8.73
CA ARG A 326 -29.36 13.76 8.99
C ARG A 326 -30.43 13.39 10.00
N LYS A 327 -31.35 12.53 9.59
CA LYS A 327 -32.09 11.65 10.49
C LYS A 327 -31.13 10.55 11.00
N PRO A 328 -30.98 10.35 12.31
CA PRO A 328 -30.30 9.19 12.84
C PRO A 328 -31.33 8.05 12.97
N MET A 329 -31.26 7.08 12.06
CA MET A 329 -31.60 5.67 12.29
C MET A 329 -30.91 4.90 11.15
N LEU A 330 -30.13 3.86 11.46
CA LEU A 330 -29.75 2.89 10.42
C LEU A 330 -31.02 2.48 9.66
N SER A 331 -30.99 2.52 8.34
CA SER A 331 -32.07 1.93 7.55
C SER A 331 -32.21 0.45 7.95
N ALA A 332 -33.43 -0.07 8.04
CA ALA A 332 -33.67 -1.48 8.37
C ALA A 332 -32.85 -2.46 7.49
N SER A 333 -32.53 -2.03 6.26
CA SER A 333 -31.65 -2.73 5.30
C SER A 333 -30.17 -2.85 5.72
N LYS A 334 -29.63 -1.88 6.47
CA LYS A 334 -28.25 -1.96 7.01
C LYS A 334 -28.18 -2.74 8.31
N ARG A 335 -29.27 -2.82 9.07
CA ARG A 335 -29.34 -3.67 10.27
C ARG A 335 -29.48 -5.15 9.90
N SER A 336 -30.12 -5.47 8.77
CA SER A 336 -30.23 -6.85 8.26
C SER A 336 -28.92 -7.44 7.72
N SER A 337 -27.91 -6.62 7.41
CA SER A 337 -26.58 -7.11 6.98
C SER A 337 -25.64 -7.43 8.16
N LEU A 338 -26.06 -7.15 9.40
CA LEU A 338 -25.30 -7.47 10.60
C LEU A 338 -25.62 -8.92 11.07
N PRO A 339 -24.65 -9.63 11.67
CA PRO A 339 -24.87 -10.97 12.22
C PRO A 339 -26.02 -11.02 13.24
N ALA A 340 -26.78 -12.13 13.25
CA ALA A 340 -27.96 -12.30 14.09
C ALA A 340 -27.71 -12.18 15.61
N ASN A 341 -26.46 -12.30 16.06
CA ASN A 341 -26.07 -12.20 17.47
C ASN A 341 -25.47 -10.83 17.85
N VAL A 342 -25.55 -9.82 16.98
CA VAL A 342 -25.01 -8.47 17.24
C VAL A 342 -25.65 -7.80 18.46
N ASP A 343 -26.94 -8.05 18.71
CA ASP A 343 -27.66 -7.40 19.81
C ASP A 343 -27.04 -7.72 21.20
N SER A 344 -26.43 -8.91 21.38
CA SER A 344 -25.78 -9.29 22.66
C SER A 344 -24.47 -8.54 22.93
N TRP A 345 -23.88 -7.94 21.90
CA TRP A 345 -22.64 -7.17 21.98
C TRP A 345 -22.87 -5.67 21.78
N THR A 346 -24.14 -5.26 21.69
CA THR A 346 -24.51 -3.87 21.47
C THR A 346 -24.46 -3.09 22.78
N ILE A 347 -23.77 -1.96 22.75
CA ILE A 347 -23.71 -0.97 23.81
C ILE A 347 -24.60 0.20 23.38
N GLY A 348 -25.52 0.63 24.26
CA GLY A 348 -26.36 1.79 23.98
C GLY A 348 -25.52 3.05 23.84
N SER A 349 -25.84 3.93 22.89
CA SER A 349 -25.05 5.16 22.67
C SER A 349 -25.00 6.07 23.90
N ASN A 350 -26.04 6.02 24.74
CA ASN A 350 -26.11 6.71 26.03
C ASN A 350 -25.17 6.17 27.12
N GLN A 351 -24.55 4.99 26.91
CA GLN A 351 -23.59 4.40 27.83
C GLN A 351 -22.14 4.83 27.53
N ILE A 352 -21.91 5.57 26.44
CA ILE A 352 -20.61 6.08 26.05
C ILE A 352 -20.57 7.59 26.28
N GLU A 353 -19.63 8.05 27.10
CA GLU A 353 -19.35 9.47 27.31
C GLU A 353 -17.97 9.80 26.78
N PHE A 354 -17.87 10.68 25.79
CA PHE A 354 -16.56 11.10 25.29
C PHE A 354 -15.91 12.07 26.28
N THR A 355 -14.59 11.98 26.47
CA THR A 355 -13.91 12.77 27.52
C THR A 355 -14.08 14.27 27.24
N GLY A 356 -14.82 14.97 28.10
CA GLY A 356 -15.06 16.41 28.02
C GLY A 356 -16.20 16.86 27.09
N GLU A 357 -16.85 15.96 26.34
CA GLU A 357 -17.88 16.30 25.35
C GLU A 357 -18.94 15.19 25.20
N THR A 358 -20.17 15.54 24.81
CA THR A 358 -21.25 14.56 24.61
C THR A 358 -21.13 13.78 23.29
N LYS A 359 -20.16 14.11 22.43
CA LYS A 359 -19.99 13.57 21.07
C LYS A 359 -18.48 13.47 20.69
N PRO A 360 -18.13 12.66 19.67
CA PRO A 360 -16.78 12.65 19.11
C PRO A 360 -16.37 14.05 18.62
N SER A 361 -15.16 14.47 18.96
CA SER A 361 -14.65 15.81 18.63
C SER A 361 -13.14 15.80 18.42
N ARG A 362 -12.56 16.97 18.09
CA ARG A 362 -11.11 17.11 17.97
C ARG A 362 -10.38 16.94 19.30
N SER A 363 -11.00 17.31 20.42
CA SER A 363 -10.34 17.35 21.73
C SER A 363 -10.09 15.96 22.33
N ASN A 364 -10.89 14.98 21.92
CA ASN A 364 -10.84 13.60 22.38
C ASN A 364 -10.40 12.60 21.29
N LYS A 365 -9.95 13.09 20.12
CA LYS A 365 -9.46 12.25 19.04
C LYS A 365 -8.07 11.70 19.38
N VAL A 366 -7.93 10.38 19.27
CA VAL A 366 -6.71 9.63 19.60
C VAL A 366 -5.97 9.18 18.34
N GLY A 367 -6.71 8.87 17.27
CA GLY A 367 -6.12 8.36 16.04
C GLY A 367 -7.05 8.46 14.84
N THR A 368 -6.49 8.26 13.64
CA THR A 368 -7.24 8.20 12.38
C THR A 368 -6.74 7.01 11.57
N GLY A 369 -7.66 6.16 11.12
CA GLY A 369 -7.40 5.07 10.17
C GLY A 369 -7.82 5.46 8.75
N SER A 370 -7.76 4.50 7.82
CA SER A 370 -8.19 4.67 6.41
C SER A 370 -9.70 4.90 6.25
N THR A 371 -10.49 4.28 7.13
CA THR A 371 -11.97 4.20 7.06
C THR A 371 -12.65 4.53 8.40
N CYS A 372 -11.87 4.99 9.38
CA CYS A 372 -12.35 5.21 10.74
C CYS A 372 -11.57 6.31 11.48
N SER A 373 -12.16 6.82 12.56
CA SER A 373 -11.50 7.69 13.54
C SER A 373 -11.63 7.12 14.95
N VAL A 374 -10.57 7.19 15.74
CA VAL A 374 -10.54 6.65 17.12
C VAL A 374 -10.59 7.79 18.11
N TYR A 375 -11.47 7.67 19.12
CA TYR A 375 -11.69 8.66 20.15
C TYR A 375 -11.57 8.05 21.54
N ARG A 376 -11.16 8.82 22.54
CA ARG A 376 -11.19 8.41 23.94
C ARG A 376 -12.55 8.67 24.57
N GLY A 377 -13.03 7.74 25.37
CA GLY A 377 -14.28 7.90 26.11
C GLY A 377 -14.32 7.06 27.38
N ILE A 378 -15.45 7.15 28.06
CA ILE A 378 -15.82 6.37 29.23
C ILE A 378 -17.00 5.49 28.84
N TYR A 379 -16.86 4.18 29.01
CA TYR A 379 -17.97 3.25 28.90
C TYR A 379 -18.57 2.98 30.28
N LYS A 380 -19.81 3.40 30.49
CA LYS A 380 -20.61 3.18 31.71
C LYS A 380 -21.36 1.86 31.61
N LYS A 381 -20.72 0.78 32.03
CA LYS A 381 -21.34 -0.55 32.05
C LYS A 381 -22.32 -0.63 33.20
N ILE A 382 -23.58 -0.95 32.90
CA ILE A 382 -24.63 -1.14 33.91
C ILE A 382 -24.50 -2.55 34.48
N ASN A 383 -24.42 -2.65 35.80
CA ASN A 383 -24.37 -3.92 36.52
C ASN A 383 -25.80 -4.44 36.79
N SER A 384 -25.93 -5.72 37.14
CA SER A 384 -27.22 -6.38 37.42
C SER A 384 -28.03 -5.73 38.55
N GLU A 385 -27.38 -4.96 39.41
CA GLU A 385 -27.99 -4.24 40.55
C GLU A 385 -28.34 -2.77 40.22
N GLY A 386 -28.14 -2.33 38.96
CA GLY A 386 -28.44 -0.97 38.51
C GLY A 386 -27.35 0.08 38.76
N GLY A 387 -26.24 -0.29 39.40
CA GLY A 387 -25.04 0.56 39.49
C GLY A 387 -24.22 0.58 38.19
N THR A 388 -23.37 1.60 38.00
CA THR A 388 -22.48 1.70 36.84
C THR A 388 -21.03 1.45 37.21
N THR A 389 -20.30 0.77 36.34
CA THR A 389 -18.83 0.67 36.38
C THR A 389 -18.26 1.32 35.14
N ASP A 390 -17.34 2.27 35.37
CA ASP A 390 -16.76 3.10 34.32
C ASP A 390 -15.47 2.46 33.81
N PHE A 391 -15.35 2.34 32.48
CA PHE A 391 -14.15 1.85 31.81
C PHE A 391 -13.59 2.94 30.88
N ASP A 392 -12.30 3.23 30.97
CA ASP A 392 -11.60 4.07 29.98
C ASP A 392 -11.46 3.29 28.67
N VAL A 393 -12.04 3.83 27.60
CA VAL A 393 -12.21 3.12 26.33
C VAL A 393 -11.72 3.93 25.13
N ALA A 394 -11.21 3.21 24.14
CA ALA A 394 -11.04 3.69 22.79
C ALA A 394 -12.30 3.32 21.97
N VAL A 395 -12.89 4.33 21.34
CA VAL A 395 -14.08 4.19 20.50
C VAL A 395 -13.66 4.42 19.05
N LYS A 396 -13.53 3.33 18.29
CA LYS A 396 -13.23 3.34 16.85
C LYS A 396 -14.53 3.57 16.09
N VAL A 397 -14.78 4.81 15.71
CA VAL A 397 -15.98 5.25 14.98
C VAL A 397 -15.71 5.14 13.48
N MET A 398 -16.58 4.44 12.76
CA MET A 398 -16.44 4.26 11.33
C MET A 398 -16.95 5.49 10.56
N ASP A 399 -16.31 5.80 9.43
CA ASP A 399 -16.71 6.91 8.56
C ASP A 399 -18.08 6.67 7.92
N GLU A 400 -18.73 7.71 7.43
CA GLU A 400 -20.06 7.54 6.84
C GLU A 400 -20.05 6.92 5.45
N GLY A 401 -21.06 6.07 5.21
CA GLY A 401 -21.22 5.41 3.91
C GLY A 401 -20.34 4.18 3.72
N ILE A 402 -19.64 3.72 4.78
CA ILE A 402 -18.97 2.42 4.77
C ILE A 402 -19.91 1.30 4.31
N ASP A 403 -19.34 0.42 3.51
CA ASP A 403 -19.94 -0.85 3.15
C ASP A 403 -19.94 -1.75 4.40
N LEU A 404 -21.12 -2.27 4.74
CA LEU A 404 -21.32 -3.27 5.81
C LEU A 404 -21.55 -4.66 5.20
N GLY A 405 -21.19 -4.84 3.93
CA GLY A 405 -21.20 -6.15 3.29
C GLY A 405 -20.26 -7.12 3.99
N GLU A 406 -20.43 -8.41 3.67
CA GLU A 406 -19.72 -9.54 4.30
C GLU A 406 -18.19 -9.39 4.31
N ASN A 407 -17.62 -8.61 3.38
CA ASN A 407 -16.18 -8.38 3.26
C ASN A 407 -15.65 -7.11 3.96
N SER A 408 -16.47 -6.42 4.75
CA SER A 408 -16.09 -5.15 5.40
C SER A 408 -15.10 -5.34 6.55
N GLU A 409 -14.18 -4.37 6.72
CA GLU A 409 -13.21 -4.34 7.84
C GLU A 409 -13.93 -4.40 9.21
N PHE A 410 -15.05 -3.68 9.35
CA PHE A 410 -15.85 -3.68 10.57
C PHE A 410 -16.34 -5.09 10.96
N LEU A 411 -16.92 -5.84 10.02
CA LEU A 411 -17.43 -7.18 10.32
C LEU A 411 -16.31 -8.14 10.69
N HIS A 412 -15.16 -8.06 10.00
CA HIS A 412 -14.01 -8.89 10.30
C HIS A 412 -13.46 -8.63 11.70
N GLU A 413 -13.32 -7.36 12.05
CA GLU A 413 -12.85 -6.97 13.36
C GLU A 413 -13.83 -7.43 14.46
N PHE A 414 -15.13 -7.25 14.25
CA PHE A 414 -16.17 -7.72 15.17
C PHE A 414 -16.17 -9.25 15.34
N GLU A 415 -16.15 -10.01 14.25
CA GLU A 415 -16.21 -11.47 14.27
C GLU A 415 -15.00 -12.11 14.96
N ILE A 416 -13.83 -11.49 14.81
CA ILE A 416 -12.61 -11.99 15.45
C ILE A 416 -12.55 -11.57 16.91
N GLN A 417 -12.75 -10.29 17.21
CA GLN A 417 -12.61 -9.77 18.58
C GLN A 417 -13.64 -10.36 19.54
N LYS A 418 -14.85 -10.72 19.09
CA LYS A 418 -15.83 -11.39 19.96
C LYS A 418 -15.42 -12.82 20.37
N THR A 419 -14.49 -13.44 19.64
CA THR A 419 -14.09 -14.84 19.86
C THR A 419 -12.83 -15.01 20.69
N ILE A 420 -12.10 -13.92 20.94
CA ILE A 420 -10.77 -13.98 21.55
C ILE A 420 -10.60 -13.01 22.70
N ALA A 421 -9.99 -13.47 23.79
CA ALA A 421 -9.68 -12.67 24.96
C ALA A 421 -8.37 -13.14 25.58
N HIS A 422 -7.40 -12.24 25.70
CA HIS A 422 -6.11 -12.53 26.31
C HIS A 422 -5.46 -11.25 26.82
N LYS A 423 -4.54 -11.33 27.80
CA LYS A 423 -3.86 -10.14 28.34
C LYS A 423 -3.09 -9.36 27.28
N ASN A 424 -2.59 -10.04 26.24
CA ASN A 424 -1.83 -9.49 25.12
C ASN A 424 -2.65 -9.23 23.84
N ILE A 425 -3.98 -9.21 23.95
CA ILE A 425 -4.90 -8.83 22.88
C ILE A 425 -5.75 -7.68 23.41
N VAL A 426 -6.03 -6.67 22.57
CA VAL A 426 -6.87 -5.54 22.97
C VAL A 426 -8.25 -6.04 23.39
N LYS A 427 -8.66 -5.66 24.59
CA LYS A 427 -9.94 -6.04 25.18
C LYS A 427 -11.06 -5.35 24.42
N PHE A 428 -11.93 -6.16 23.83
CA PHE A 428 -13.15 -5.73 23.18
C PHE A 428 -14.31 -5.69 24.19
N PHE A 429 -15.04 -4.57 24.23
CA PHE A 429 -16.21 -4.40 25.10
C PHE A 429 -17.53 -4.60 24.37
N GLY A 430 -17.60 -4.22 23.10
CA GLY A 430 -18.83 -4.29 22.30
C GLY A 430 -18.85 -3.27 21.16
N ILE A 431 -20.00 -3.14 20.53
CA ILE A 431 -20.24 -2.21 19.41
C ILE A 431 -21.38 -1.25 19.70
N VAL A 432 -21.31 -0.06 19.12
CA VAL A 432 -22.43 0.90 19.12
C VAL A 432 -22.99 0.97 17.70
N ILE A 433 -24.30 0.84 17.55
CA ILE A 433 -24.97 0.83 16.23
C ILE A 433 -26.13 1.83 16.11
N ASP A 434 -26.49 2.55 17.17
CA ASP A 434 -27.71 3.38 17.16
C ASP A 434 -27.53 4.72 16.41
N ASP A 435 -26.37 5.36 16.59
CA ASP A 435 -26.05 6.67 15.98
C ASP A 435 -24.91 6.57 14.96
N THR A 436 -23.75 6.05 15.40
CA THR A 436 -22.56 5.83 14.58
C THR A 436 -22.02 4.42 14.82
N ILE A 437 -21.74 3.69 13.75
CA ILE A 437 -21.18 2.33 13.84
C ILE A 437 -19.78 2.45 14.44
N SER A 438 -19.60 1.87 15.62
CA SER A 438 -18.38 2.03 16.40
C SER A 438 -18.00 0.73 17.10
N ILE A 439 -16.70 0.50 17.24
CA ILE A 439 -16.12 -0.60 18.04
C ILE A 439 -15.55 0.00 19.32
N VAL A 440 -15.94 -0.53 20.48
CA VAL A 440 -15.52 -0.07 21.81
C VAL A 440 -14.51 -1.04 22.38
N MET A 441 -13.31 -0.54 22.67
CA MET A 441 -12.15 -1.33 23.14
C MET A 441 -11.51 -0.66 24.35
N GLU A 442 -10.65 -1.36 25.07
CA GLU A 442 -9.84 -0.73 26.12
C GLU A 442 -8.94 0.38 25.55
N PHE A 443 -8.78 1.44 26.33
CA PHE A 443 -7.84 2.51 25.99
C PHE A 443 -6.41 2.15 26.44
N CYS A 444 -5.45 2.27 25.52
CA CYS A 444 -4.03 2.08 25.77
C CYS A 444 -3.31 3.44 25.81
N SER A 445 -2.84 3.85 26.98
CA SER A 445 -2.38 5.22 27.24
C SER A 445 -1.04 5.60 26.60
N HIS A 446 -0.19 4.62 26.26
CA HIS A 446 1.06 4.84 25.53
C HIS A 446 0.88 4.67 24.02
N PHE A 447 -0.38 4.67 23.54
CA PHE A 447 -0.73 4.53 22.13
C PHE A 447 -0.16 3.24 21.52
N SER A 448 0.59 3.32 20.42
CA SER A 448 1.17 2.17 19.74
C SER A 448 2.63 1.92 20.13
N LEU A 449 3.12 0.70 19.88
CA LEU A 449 4.52 0.35 20.06
C LEU A 449 5.41 1.21 19.15
N PHE A 450 4.92 1.60 17.97
CA PHE A 450 5.60 2.58 17.13
C PHE A 450 5.83 3.90 17.88
N ASP A 451 4.81 4.43 18.58
CA ASP A 451 4.94 5.68 19.34
C ASP A 451 5.97 5.55 20.48
N VAL A 452 5.95 4.42 21.20
CA VAL A 452 6.93 4.09 22.25
C VAL A 452 8.35 3.99 21.70
N LEU A 453 8.55 3.35 20.55
CA LEU A 453 9.88 3.22 19.93
C LEU A 453 10.37 4.55 19.37
N ASN A 454 9.45 5.36 18.82
CA ASN A 454 9.75 6.64 18.18
C ASN A 454 9.93 7.79 19.18
N ASP A 455 9.51 7.65 20.43
CA ASP A 455 9.75 8.64 21.48
C ASP A 455 11.25 8.72 21.82
N PRO A 456 11.90 9.89 21.60
CA PRO A 456 13.30 10.12 21.91
C PRO A 456 13.56 10.30 23.40
N ASN A 457 12.57 10.19 24.27
CA ASN A 457 12.73 10.20 25.73
C ASN A 457 12.50 8.81 26.34
N GLN A 458 11.89 7.90 25.58
CA GLN A 458 11.58 6.57 26.05
C GLN A 458 12.80 5.65 26.01
N GLN A 459 13.21 5.13 27.16
CA GLN A 459 14.29 4.16 27.24
C GLN A 459 13.79 2.76 26.85
N VAL A 460 14.49 2.13 25.90
CA VAL A 460 14.24 0.74 25.47
C VAL A 460 15.58 0.01 25.51
N ASP A 461 15.79 -0.78 26.55
CA ASP A 461 16.99 -1.61 26.75
C ASP A 461 16.73 -3.07 26.34
N PHE A 462 17.74 -3.93 26.44
CA PHE A 462 17.60 -5.35 26.08
C PHE A 462 16.53 -6.09 26.92
N PRO A 463 16.48 -5.97 28.26
CA PRO A 463 15.38 -6.55 29.05
C PRO A 463 13.99 -6.13 28.57
N THR A 464 13.79 -4.83 28.32
CA THR A 464 12.51 -4.29 27.85
C THR A 464 12.18 -4.82 26.46
N ALA A 465 13.16 -4.83 25.55
CA ALA A 465 13.02 -5.38 24.20
C ALA A 465 12.64 -6.87 24.21
N LEU A 466 13.33 -7.70 24.98
CA LEU A 466 13.02 -9.13 25.10
C LEU A 466 11.64 -9.36 25.70
N ASN A 467 11.21 -8.53 26.66
CA ASN A 467 9.86 -8.58 27.20
C ASN A 467 8.80 -8.20 26.16
N PHE A 468 9.04 -7.19 25.34
CA PHE A 468 8.16 -6.84 24.22
C PHE A 468 8.07 -7.97 23.19
N CYS A 469 9.20 -8.54 22.78
CA CYS A 469 9.22 -9.66 21.83
C CYS A 469 8.44 -10.87 22.34
N GLU A 470 8.59 -11.22 23.63
CA GLU A 470 7.84 -12.31 24.25
C GLU A 470 6.34 -12.02 24.26
N GLN A 471 5.93 -10.84 24.73
CA GLN A 471 4.52 -10.47 24.83
C GLN A 471 3.80 -10.52 23.46
N MET A 472 4.45 -10.02 22.40
CA MET A 472 3.91 -10.12 21.04
C MET A 472 3.85 -11.58 20.54
N SER A 473 4.90 -12.38 20.82
CA SER A 473 4.92 -13.80 20.44
C SER A 473 3.80 -14.58 21.13
N VAL A 474 3.57 -14.32 22.42
CA VAL A 474 2.45 -14.91 23.18
C VAL A 474 1.12 -14.49 22.58
N GLY A 475 0.90 -13.20 22.35
CA GLY A 475 -0.35 -12.70 21.77
C GLY A 475 -0.66 -13.29 20.40
N LEU A 476 0.34 -13.37 19.52
CA LEU A 476 0.20 -13.94 18.18
C LEU A 476 -0.01 -15.46 18.26
N GLY A 477 0.63 -16.14 19.21
CA GLY A 477 0.39 -17.55 19.50
C GLY A 477 -1.05 -17.86 19.89
N VAL A 478 -1.73 -16.97 20.62
CA VAL A 478 -3.16 -17.12 20.93
C VAL A 478 -4.01 -17.09 19.65
N LEU A 479 -3.70 -16.21 18.70
CA LEU A 479 -4.39 -16.12 17.42
C LEU A 479 -4.16 -17.38 16.57
N HIS A 480 -2.90 -17.79 16.43
CA HIS A 480 -2.51 -18.95 15.61
C HIS A 480 -3.02 -20.28 16.16
N ASN A 481 -3.12 -20.41 17.48
CA ASN A 481 -3.62 -21.62 18.14
C ASN A 481 -5.16 -21.68 18.26
N ASN A 482 -5.87 -20.62 17.84
CA ASN A 482 -7.32 -20.65 17.74
C ASN A 482 -7.78 -21.76 16.78
N LYS A 483 -9.01 -22.25 16.91
CA LYS A 483 -9.59 -23.27 16.02
C LYS A 483 -10.89 -22.78 15.42
N PRO A 484 -10.92 -22.40 14.12
CA PRO A 484 -9.79 -22.34 13.17
C PRO A 484 -8.77 -21.25 13.50
N SER A 485 -7.51 -21.41 13.07
CA SER A 485 -6.45 -20.44 13.30
C SER A 485 -6.84 -19.05 12.79
N ILE A 486 -6.40 -17.99 13.48
CA ILE A 486 -6.65 -16.61 13.05
C ILE A 486 -5.35 -16.04 12.49
N LEU A 487 -5.39 -15.56 11.25
CA LEU A 487 -4.29 -14.85 10.61
C LEU A 487 -4.49 -13.34 10.80
N HIS A 488 -3.46 -12.63 11.27
CA HIS A 488 -3.54 -11.19 11.49
C HIS A 488 -3.44 -10.39 10.19
N ARG A 489 -2.54 -10.77 9.27
CA ARG A 489 -2.35 -10.22 7.91
C ARG A 489 -1.88 -8.77 7.80
N ASP A 490 -2.00 -7.97 8.87
CA ASP A 490 -1.44 -6.61 8.96
C ASP A 490 -0.69 -6.38 10.28
N PHE A 491 0.20 -7.31 10.65
CA PHE A 491 0.97 -7.21 11.89
C PHE A 491 2.13 -6.20 11.74
N LYS A 492 2.10 -5.12 12.54
CA LYS A 492 3.08 -4.02 12.53
C LYS A 492 3.11 -3.31 13.88
N SER A 493 4.18 -2.56 14.16
CA SER A 493 4.33 -1.81 15.41
C SER A 493 3.20 -0.79 15.68
N LEU A 494 2.56 -0.26 14.64
CA LEU A 494 1.36 0.60 14.77
C LEU A 494 0.11 -0.13 15.28
N ASN A 495 0.01 -1.45 15.04
CA ASN A 495 -1.14 -2.28 15.41
C ASN A 495 -0.93 -3.01 16.74
N VAL A 496 0.18 -2.76 17.44
CA VAL A 496 0.45 -3.25 18.79
C VAL A 496 0.33 -2.07 19.75
N LEU A 497 -0.73 -2.04 20.56
CA LEU A 497 -0.98 -0.97 21.53
C LEU A 497 -0.26 -1.21 22.86
N VAL A 498 0.01 -0.15 23.61
CA VAL A 498 0.77 -0.19 24.86
C VAL A 498 -0.01 0.46 25.99
N THR A 499 -0.31 -0.34 27.03
CA THR A 499 -0.99 0.16 28.24
C THR A 499 -0.02 0.92 29.14
N ASN A 500 -0.54 1.62 30.16
CA ASN A 500 0.26 2.42 31.09
C ASN A 500 1.39 1.63 31.80
N ASP A 501 1.16 0.34 32.05
CA ASP A 501 2.09 -0.61 32.66
C ASP A 501 2.99 -1.34 31.64
N TYR A 502 3.03 -0.87 30.38
CA TYR A 502 3.81 -1.47 29.29
C TYR A 502 3.43 -2.91 28.94
N THR A 503 2.16 -3.28 29.18
CA THR A 503 1.58 -4.49 28.63
C THR A 503 1.22 -4.24 27.15
N LEU A 504 1.73 -5.10 26.26
CA LEU A 504 1.47 -5.00 24.82
C LEU A 504 0.16 -5.70 24.45
N LYS A 505 -0.63 -5.05 23.59
CA LYS A 505 -1.98 -5.46 23.17
C LYS A 505 -2.05 -5.50 21.64
N ILE A 506 -2.19 -6.68 21.05
CA ILE A 506 -2.42 -6.80 19.60
C ILE A 506 -3.82 -6.25 19.27
N SER A 507 -3.91 -5.42 18.24
CA SER A 507 -5.13 -4.69 17.84
C SER A 507 -5.29 -4.63 16.31
N ASP A 508 -6.40 -4.04 15.85
CA ASP A 508 -6.73 -3.82 14.44
C ASP A 508 -6.90 -5.11 13.61
N PHE A 509 -8.05 -5.75 13.80
CA PHE A 509 -8.39 -7.02 13.15
C PHE A 509 -9.19 -6.85 11.85
N GLY A 510 -9.26 -5.65 11.28
CA GLY A 510 -10.05 -5.39 10.06
C GLY A 510 -9.59 -6.23 8.85
N MET A 511 -8.29 -6.51 8.79
CA MET A 511 -7.68 -7.35 7.74
C MET A 511 -7.57 -8.83 8.13
N SER A 512 -7.82 -9.16 9.40
CA SER A 512 -7.62 -10.50 9.93
C SER A 512 -8.67 -11.48 9.39
N ARG A 513 -8.31 -12.77 9.26
CA ARG A 513 -9.19 -13.82 8.75
C ARG A 513 -9.04 -15.11 9.54
N PHE A 514 -10.13 -15.87 9.65
CA PHE A 514 -10.04 -17.29 10.01
C PHE A 514 -9.42 -18.07 8.85
N ASP A 515 -8.46 -18.91 9.18
CA ASP A 515 -7.70 -19.73 8.23
C ASP A 515 -8.54 -20.94 7.78
N THR A 516 -9.46 -20.69 6.85
CA THR A 516 -10.37 -21.69 6.27
C THR A 516 -10.15 -21.81 4.77
N THR A 517 -10.53 -22.95 4.18
CA THR A 517 -10.42 -23.18 2.72
C THR A 517 -11.15 -22.10 1.92
N GLU A 518 -12.35 -21.70 2.35
CA GLU A 518 -13.14 -20.66 1.68
C GLU A 518 -12.46 -19.29 1.72
N ASN A 519 -11.91 -18.89 2.87
CA ASN A 519 -11.23 -17.60 3.00
C ASN A 519 -9.93 -17.58 2.20
N ARG A 520 -9.16 -18.69 2.21
CA ARG A 520 -7.97 -18.83 1.38
C ARG A 520 -8.31 -18.63 -0.10
N GLU A 521 -9.36 -19.25 -0.63
CA GLU A 521 -9.77 -19.09 -2.04
C GLU A 521 -10.17 -17.66 -2.41
N LYS A 522 -10.79 -16.92 -1.47
CA LYS A 522 -11.14 -15.50 -1.67
C LYS A 522 -9.90 -14.60 -1.64
N ASP A 523 -8.94 -14.90 -0.77
CA ASP A 523 -7.73 -14.10 -0.53
C ASP A 523 -6.67 -14.19 -1.63
N LEU A 524 -6.69 -15.24 -2.47
CA LEU A 524 -5.77 -15.45 -3.61
C LEU A 524 -5.81 -14.36 -4.72
N LYS A 525 -6.55 -13.26 -4.52
CA LYS A 525 -6.80 -12.22 -5.54
C LYS A 525 -6.26 -10.84 -5.18
N GLU A 526 -5.92 -10.58 -3.92
CA GLU A 526 -5.62 -9.24 -3.40
C GLU A 526 -4.45 -9.26 -2.39
N LEU A 527 -3.37 -8.52 -2.71
CA LEU A 527 -2.31 -8.21 -1.76
C LEU A 527 -2.85 -7.18 -0.76
N SER A 528 -2.84 -7.56 0.51
CA SER A 528 -3.45 -6.83 1.63
C SER A 528 -2.47 -6.70 2.80
N GLY A 529 -2.46 -5.55 3.48
CA GLY A 529 -1.54 -5.27 4.59
C GLY A 529 -0.44 -4.28 4.23
N THR A 530 0.44 -4.02 5.19
CA THR A 530 1.43 -2.95 5.11
C THR A 530 2.75 -3.45 4.53
N ILE A 531 3.05 -3.01 3.30
CA ILE A 531 4.13 -3.52 2.44
C ILE A 531 5.50 -3.71 3.15
N PRO A 532 6.01 -2.75 3.95
CA PRO A 532 7.27 -2.94 4.69
C PRO A 532 7.35 -4.17 5.60
N TYR A 533 6.21 -4.75 5.99
CA TYR A 533 6.10 -5.90 6.89
C TYR A 533 5.73 -7.20 6.15
N CYS A 534 5.38 -7.10 4.86
CA CYS A 534 4.88 -8.23 4.08
C CYS A 534 5.97 -9.29 3.82
N SER A 535 5.58 -10.56 3.95
CA SER A 535 6.43 -11.68 3.59
C SER A 535 6.49 -11.91 2.07
N PRO A 536 7.54 -12.56 1.54
CA PRO A 536 7.67 -12.78 0.10
C PRO A 536 6.53 -13.62 -0.49
N GLU A 537 6.07 -14.65 0.22
CA GLU A 537 5.11 -15.63 -0.29
C GLU A 537 3.67 -15.11 -0.39
N ILE A 538 3.35 -13.96 0.22
CA ILE A 538 2.06 -13.30 0.05
C ILE A 538 2.05 -12.37 -1.17
N ILE A 539 3.22 -12.04 -1.74
CA ILE A 539 3.34 -11.23 -2.94
C ILE A 539 2.99 -12.12 -4.14
N PRO A 540 1.91 -11.83 -4.88
CA PRO A 540 1.54 -12.65 -6.03
C PRO A 540 2.61 -12.61 -7.13
N SER A 541 2.93 -13.77 -7.71
CA SER A 541 3.92 -13.96 -8.77
C SER A 541 3.40 -14.88 -9.89
N ASP A 542 4.14 -15.04 -10.97
CA ASP A 542 3.74 -15.91 -12.09
C ASP A 542 3.60 -17.37 -11.62
N GLY A 543 2.36 -17.86 -11.55
CA GLY A 543 2.03 -19.22 -11.10
C GLY A 543 1.75 -19.36 -9.58
N HIS A 544 1.90 -18.30 -8.79
CA HIS A 544 1.64 -18.30 -7.34
C HIS A 544 0.74 -17.11 -6.95
N GLN A 545 -0.43 -17.41 -6.40
CA GLN A 545 -1.48 -16.40 -6.15
C GLN A 545 -1.29 -15.59 -4.85
N GLY A 546 -0.17 -15.79 -4.13
CA GLY A 546 0.08 -15.21 -2.81
C GLY A 546 -0.75 -15.93 -1.74
N LEU A 547 -0.11 -16.47 -0.70
CA LEU A 547 -0.81 -17.24 0.33
C LEU A 547 -0.47 -16.75 1.73
N TYR A 548 -1.46 -16.21 2.43
CA TYR A 548 -1.34 -15.90 3.85
C TYR A 548 -1.36 -17.18 4.67
N THR A 549 -0.44 -17.27 5.62
CA THR A 549 -0.32 -18.38 6.57
C THR A 549 0.09 -17.83 7.94
N THR A 550 0.06 -18.66 8.98
CA THR A 550 0.64 -18.28 10.28
C THR A 550 2.10 -17.87 10.15
N LYS A 551 2.85 -18.47 9.22
CA LYS A 551 4.25 -18.13 8.92
C LYS A 551 4.43 -16.76 8.27
N SER A 552 3.43 -16.23 7.58
CA SER A 552 3.45 -14.86 7.06
C SER A 552 3.31 -13.81 8.17
N ASP A 553 2.53 -14.09 9.22
CA ASP A 553 2.47 -13.23 10.41
C ASP A 553 3.78 -13.30 11.21
N ILE A 554 4.43 -14.48 11.29
CA ILE A 554 5.75 -14.63 11.95
C ILE A 554 6.82 -13.78 11.27
N TYR A 555 6.81 -13.72 9.94
CA TYR A 555 7.69 -12.83 9.19
C TYR A 555 7.45 -11.36 9.56
N SER A 556 6.18 -10.94 9.57
CA SER A 556 5.78 -9.58 9.92
C SER A 556 6.21 -9.21 11.34
N LEU A 557 6.05 -10.14 12.30
CA LEU A 557 6.56 -10.04 13.67
C LEU A 557 8.09 -9.89 13.70
N GLY A 558 8.81 -10.61 12.84
CA GLY A 558 10.27 -10.47 12.67
C GLY A 558 10.70 -9.07 12.27
N ILE A 559 9.95 -8.41 11.39
CA ILE A 559 10.21 -7.00 11.02
C ILE A 559 9.99 -6.06 12.22
N VAL A 560 8.98 -6.33 13.08
CA VAL A 560 8.80 -5.56 14.31
C VAL A 560 9.93 -5.82 15.32
N PHE A 561 10.43 -7.06 15.43
CA PHE A 561 11.63 -7.35 16.23
C PHE A 561 12.83 -6.55 15.74
N TRP A 562 12.99 -6.41 14.41
CA TRP A 562 14.03 -5.56 13.85
C TRP A 562 13.89 -4.11 14.31
N GLU A 563 12.69 -3.54 14.29
CA GLU A 563 12.44 -2.16 14.78
C GLU A 563 12.89 -2.00 16.25
N ILE A 564 12.54 -2.96 17.10
CA ILE A 564 12.88 -2.96 18.52
C ILE A 564 14.41 -3.02 18.70
N PHE A 565 15.08 -4.02 18.12
CA PHE A 565 16.51 -4.21 18.36
C PHE A 565 17.34 -3.08 17.74
N ARG A 566 16.92 -2.54 16.59
CA ARG A 566 17.52 -1.32 16.02
C ARG A 566 17.42 -0.15 16.98
N ARG A 567 16.24 0.05 17.59
CA ARG A 567 16.03 1.12 18.58
C ARG A 567 16.95 0.96 19.80
N VAL A 568 17.22 -0.28 20.23
CA VAL A 568 18.14 -0.60 21.35
C VAL A 568 19.60 -0.29 20.98
N VAL A 569 20.06 -0.67 19.79
CA VAL A 569 21.48 -0.56 19.42
C VAL A 569 21.88 0.77 18.80
N PHE A 570 20.93 1.57 18.29
CA PHE A 570 21.19 2.90 17.72
C PHE A 570 20.65 4.05 18.58
N GLY A 571 19.90 3.76 19.65
CA GLY A 571 19.34 4.78 20.55
C GLY A 571 18.26 5.68 19.91
N SER A 572 17.91 5.45 18.65
CA SER A 572 16.91 6.20 17.89
C SER A 572 16.11 5.26 16.97
N TYR A 573 14.84 5.60 16.73
CA TYR A 573 13.99 4.81 15.85
C TYR A 573 14.37 5.02 14.40
N THR A 574 14.35 3.94 13.62
CA THR A 574 14.48 3.99 12.16
C THR A 574 13.42 3.10 11.54
N LYS A 575 12.72 3.62 10.53
CA LYS A 575 11.75 2.82 9.78
C LYS A 575 12.45 1.67 9.02
N PRO A 576 11.85 0.47 8.94
CA PRO A 576 12.39 -0.66 8.18
C PRO A 576 12.69 -0.29 6.72
N TRP A 577 13.76 -0.83 6.14
CA TRP A 577 14.20 -0.64 4.73
C TRP A 577 14.77 0.74 4.34
N PHE A 578 14.29 1.85 4.92
CA PHE A 578 14.54 3.18 4.35
C PHE A 578 16.00 3.64 4.40
N LYS A 579 16.66 3.53 5.56
CA LYS A 579 18.03 4.06 5.75
C LYS A 579 19.09 3.24 5.03
N GLU A 580 18.97 1.91 5.06
CA GLU A 580 19.97 1.00 4.49
C GLU A 580 20.00 1.03 2.95
N TYR A 581 18.81 1.09 2.33
CA TYR A 581 18.66 1.00 0.88
C TYR A 581 18.48 2.38 0.23
N ASN A 582 18.67 3.47 0.99
CA ASN A 582 18.45 4.86 0.58
C ASN A 582 17.11 5.05 -0.16
N ILE A 583 16.06 4.44 0.39
CA ILE A 583 14.72 4.49 -0.18
C ILE A 583 14.07 5.78 0.35
N PRO A 584 13.58 6.68 -0.52
CA PRO A 584 12.79 7.82 -0.08
C PRO A 584 11.57 7.35 0.72
N ALA A 585 11.19 8.08 1.77
CA ALA A 585 10.00 7.76 2.56
C ALA A 585 8.77 7.56 1.63
N ALA A 586 7.96 6.54 1.92
CA ALA A 586 6.76 6.16 1.16
C ALA A 586 6.96 5.55 -0.25
N ASN A 587 8.13 4.99 -0.58
CA ASN A 587 8.29 4.13 -1.77
C ASN A 587 8.13 2.64 -1.44
N ASP A 588 6.91 2.25 -1.06
CA ASP A 588 6.53 0.85 -0.79
C ASP A 588 6.92 -0.09 -1.94
N PHE A 589 6.97 0.42 -3.16
CA PHE A 589 7.37 -0.36 -4.32
C PHE A 589 8.84 -0.75 -4.36
N ALA A 590 9.75 0.17 -4.01
CA ALA A 590 11.16 -0.17 -3.89
C ALA A 590 11.36 -1.32 -2.88
N ILE A 591 10.55 -1.30 -1.81
CA ILE A 591 10.54 -2.35 -0.80
C ILE A 591 10.01 -3.67 -1.38
N LEU A 592 8.91 -3.66 -2.16
CA LEU A 592 8.41 -4.88 -2.82
C LEU A 592 9.45 -5.53 -3.75
N ASN A 593 10.20 -4.74 -4.52
CA ASN A 593 11.27 -5.28 -5.37
C ASN A 593 12.37 -5.91 -4.53
N LEU A 594 12.81 -5.24 -3.47
CA LEU A 594 13.82 -5.76 -2.56
C LEU A 594 13.36 -7.08 -1.90
N ILE A 595 12.12 -7.14 -1.42
CA ILE A 595 11.54 -8.39 -0.86
C ILE A 595 11.59 -9.51 -1.91
N SER A 596 11.19 -9.20 -3.15
CA SER A 596 11.17 -10.14 -4.28
C SER A 596 12.57 -10.59 -4.72
N GLU A 597 13.60 -9.78 -4.49
CA GLU A 597 15.02 -10.11 -4.69
C GLU A 597 15.64 -10.86 -3.51
N GLY A 598 14.83 -11.28 -2.52
CA GLY A 598 15.31 -11.97 -1.32
C GLY A 598 16.02 -11.05 -0.32
N LYS A 599 15.95 -9.72 -0.49
CA LYS A 599 16.54 -8.75 0.45
C LYS A 599 15.65 -8.58 1.69
N ARG A 600 16.28 -8.23 2.80
CA ARG A 600 15.64 -7.95 4.10
C ARG A 600 16.32 -6.73 4.74
N PRO A 601 15.67 -6.03 5.68
CA PRO A 601 16.35 -5.05 6.52
C PRO A 601 17.48 -5.73 7.29
N THR A 602 18.69 -5.18 7.28
CA THR A 602 19.81 -5.76 8.03
C THR A 602 19.89 -5.17 9.43
N LEU A 603 20.29 -5.98 10.41
CA LEU A 603 20.65 -5.45 11.72
C LEU A 603 22.00 -4.72 11.66
N GLU A 604 22.84 -5.02 10.66
CA GLU A 604 24.13 -4.38 10.41
C GLU A 604 24.04 -3.11 9.55
N ILE A 605 24.89 -2.09 9.78
CA ILE A 605 25.15 -1.00 8.82
C ILE A 605 26.62 -1.04 8.40
N LYS A 606 26.89 -1.19 7.10
CA LYS A 606 28.26 -1.29 6.54
C LYS A 606 29.13 -0.07 6.80
N GLU A 607 28.52 1.10 6.96
CA GLU A 607 29.20 2.39 7.14
C GLU A 607 29.77 2.60 8.55
N TYR A 608 29.37 1.77 9.54
CA TYR A 608 29.63 2.08 10.96
C TYR A 608 30.85 1.38 11.59
N ASN A 609 31.49 0.37 10.93
CA ASN A 609 32.77 -0.27 11.34
C ASN A 609 33.14 -1.51 10.51
N GLU A 610 34.37 -1.59 10.00
CA GLU A 610 34.97 -2.84 9.47
C GLU A 610 35.41 -3.82 10.59
N ALA A 611 35.57 -3.35 11.84
CA ALA A 611 36.10 -4.15 12.94
C ALA A 611 35.05 -4.99 13.70
N CYS A 612 33.77 -4.59 13.66
CA CYS A 612 32.68 -5.28 14.34
C CYS A 612 31.63 -5.71 13.32
N LYS A 613 31.81 -6.90 12.73
CA LYS A 613 30.87 -7.47 11.76
C LYS A 613 29.45 -7.68 12.34
N ASN A 614 29.27 -7.68 13.67
CA ASN A 614 27.98 -7.89 14.34
C ASN A 614 27.69 -6.77 15.36
N TYR A 615 26.65 -5.96 15.13
CA TYR A 615 26.20 -4.88 16.05
C TYR A 615 25.24 -5.35 17.14
N VAL A 616 24.76 -6.59 17.06
CA VAL A 616 23.80 -7.19 17.99
C VAL A 616 24.38 -8.49 18.56
N PRO A 617 23.90 -8.95 19.73
CA PRO A 617 24.21 -10.30 20.23
C PRO A 617 23.88 -11.39 19.19
N PRO A 618 24.66 -12.50 19.11
CA PRO A 618 24.43 -13.57 18.14
C PRO A 618 23.03 -14.19 18.21
N SER A 619 22.45 -14.29 19.40
CA SER A 619 21.10 -14.81 19.59
C SER A 619 20.01 -13.86 19.09
N VAL A 620 20.24 -12.54 19.13
CA VAL A 620 19.35 -11.54 18.50
C VAL A 620 19.38 -11.68 16.98
N HIS A 621 20.57 -11.85 16.41
CA HIS A 621 20.73 -12.12 14.99
C HIS A 621 19.99 -13.41 14.59
N GLN A 622 20.19 -14.51 15.33
CA GLN A 622 19.50 -15.77 15.07
C GLN A 622 17.97 -15.65 15.14
N LEU A 623 17.44 -14.99 16.19
CA LEU A 623 16.01 -14.77 16.35
C LEU A 623 15.43 -14.03 15.14
N TYR A 624 16.01 -12.89 14.78
CA TYR A 624 15.52 -12.06 13.67
C TYR A 624 15.55 -12.82 12.34
N TYR A 625 16.71 -13.35 11.94
CA TYR A 625 16.85 -14.00 10.64
C TYR A 625 16.06 -15.31 10.52
N SER A 626 15.80 -16.02 11.63
CA SER A 626 14.84 -17.14 11.60
C SER A 626 13.41 -16.70 11.33
N CYS A 627 13.00 -15.50 11.78
CA CYS A 627 11.65 -14.99 11.52
C CYS A 627 11.48 -14.57 10.05
N VAL A 628 12.51 -13.96 9.45
CA VAL A 628 12.45 -13.39 8.09
C VAL A 628 13.03 -14.29 6.99
N ASP A 629 13.17 -15.59 7.28
CA ASP A 629 13.63 -16.59 6.31
C ASP A 629 12.75 -16.57 5.05
N GLU A 630 13.38 -16.78 3.90
CA GLU A 630 12.69 -16.81 2.61
C GLU A 630 11.69 -17.96 2.53
N GLU A 631 12.03 -19.13 3.07
CA GLU A 631 11.15 -20.29 3.10
C GLU A 631 10.21 -20.23 4.32
N PRO A 632 8.87 -20.17 4.13
CA PRO A 632 7.93 -20.06 5.25
C PRO A 632 8.05 -21.18 6.28
N ASP A 633 8.36 -22.40 5.82
CA ASP A 633 8.45 -23.58 6.68
C ASP A 633 9.69 -23.58 7.60
N LYS A 634 10.74 -22.82 7.25
CA LYS A 634 11.94 -22.63 8.09
C LYS A 634 11.73 -21.64 9.22
N ARG A 635 10.72 -20.78 9.11
CA ARG A 635 10.41 -19.81 10.16
C ARG A 635 9.90 -20.55 11.40
N PRO A 636 10.19 -20.08 12.62
CA PRO A 636 9.64 -20.68 13.82
C PRO A 636 8.11 -20.47 13.90
N ASN A 637 7.43 -21.23 14.75
CA ASN A 637 6.09 -20.88 15.22
C ASN A 637 6.17 -20.02 16.51
N ALA A 638 5.03 -19.50 16.97
CA ALA A 638 4.98 -18.64 18.15
C ALA A 638 5.52 -19.31 19.44
N GLU A 639 5.28 -20.62 19.63
CA GLU A 639 5.77 -21.36 20.80
C GLU A 639 7.30 -21.54 20.76
N GLU A 640 7.84 -21.81 19.57
CA GLU A 640 9.29 -21.87 19.35
C GLU A 640 9.95 -20.51 19.60
N LEU A 641 9.33 -19.41 19.15
CA LEU A 641 9.82 -18.05 19.42
C LEU A 641 9.87 -17.74 20.91
N ILE A 642 8.81 -18.11 21.66
CA ILE A 642 8.79 -17.91 23.12
C ILE A 642 9.96 -18.63 23.79
N LYS A 643 10.22 -19.90 23.42
CA LYS A 643 11.36 -20.67 23.95
C LYS A 643 12.71 -20.04 23.59
N MET A 644 12.87 -19.54 22.37
CA MET A 644 14.07 -18.82 21.95
C MET A 644 14.29 -17.56 22.80
N ILE A 645 13.23 -16.76 23.00
CA ILE A 645 13.30 -15.51 23.77
C ILE A 645 13.56 -15.78 25.26
N GLU A 646 12.96 -16.82 25.84
CA GLU A 646 13.24 -17.26 27.22
C GLU A 646 14.72 -17.65 27.39
N SER A 647 15.29 -18.39 26.43
CA SER A 647 16.71 -18.72 26.42
C SER A 647 17.59 -17.46 26.33
N MET A 648 17.21 -16.49 25.50
CA MET A 648 17.90 -15.20 25.38
C MET A 648 17.83 -14.37 26.66
N LYS A 649 16.70 -14.38 27.38
CA LYS A 649 16.58 -13.72 28.68
C LYS A 649 17.54 -14.34 29.70
N GLN A 650 17.68 -15.67 29.70
CA GLN A 650 18.67 -16.34 30.54
C GLN A 650 20.10 -16.00 30.12
N GLU A 651 20.38 -15.98 28.81
CA GLU A 651 21.69 -15.57 28.29
C GLU A 651 22.06 -14.15 28.75
N TYR A 652 21.12 -13.20 28.66
CA TYR A 652 21.31 -11.82 29.12
C TYR A 652 21.61 -11.77 30.62
N ILE A 653 20.89 -12.53 31.46
CA ILE A 653 21.13 -12.56 32.91
C ILE A 653 22.58 -12.98 33.22
N HIS A 654 23.11 -13.97 32.49
CA HIS A 654 24.47 -14.49 32.71
C HIS A 654 25.56 -13.62 32.04
N ASN A 655 25.23 -12.91 30.96
CA ASN A 655 26.19 -12.20 30.11
C ASN A 655 25.85 -10.71 29.88
N ASN A 656 25.16 -10.05 30.82
CA ASN A 656 24.68 -8.68 30.64
C ASN A 656 25.80 -7.69 30.27
N THR A 657 27.01 -7.85 30.81
CA THR A 657 28.17 -7.01 30.49
C THR A 657 28.56 -7.09 29.02
N ILE A 658 28.32 -8.23 28.36
CA ILE A 658 28.59 -8.41 26.93
C ILE A 658 27.47 -7.79 26.11
N TRP A 659 26.21 -8.06 26.48
CA TRP A 659 25.04 -7.52 25.80
C TRP A 659 25.00 -5.99 25.87
N ASN A 660 25.30 -5.41 27.02
CA ASN A 660 25.30 -3.96 27.23
C ASN A 660 26.41 -3.22 26.48
N LYS A 661 27.40 -3.90 25.88
CA LYS A 661 28.34 -3.27 24.93
C LYS A 661 27.64 -2.82 23.64
N TYR A 662 26.54 -3.47 23.28
CA TYR A 662 25.77 -3.16 22.08
C TYR A 662 24.64 -2.14 22.34
N TYR A 663 24.34 -1.86 23.61
CA TYR A 663 23.26 -0.95 23.99
C TYR A 663 23.67 0.52 23.84
N VAL A 664 22.81 1.34 23.22
CA VAL A 664 23.00 2.79 23.13
C VAL A 664 21.87 3.49 23.89
N PRO A 665 22.17 4.18 25.01
CA PRO A 665 21.18 4.95 25.74
C PRO A 665 20.60 6.08 24.89
N VAL A 666 19.37 6.45 25.23
CA VAL A 666 18.66 7.57 24.65
C VAL A 666 19.40 8.88 24.93
N GLY A 667 19.53 9.75 23.93
CA GLY A 667 20.25 11.03 24.05
C GLY A 667 21.78 10.91 24.04
N TYR A 668 22.34 9.70 23.88
CA TYR A 668 23.79 9.51 23.76
C TYR A 668 24.29 10.00 22.40
N LYS A 669 24.87 11.21 22.36
CA LYS A 669 25.65 11.69 21.22
C LYS A 669 27.01 10.96 21.23
N LYS A 670 27.23 9.99 20.34
CA LYS A 670 28.60 9.55 20.04
C LYS A 670 29.31 10.73 19.39
N MET A 671 30.38 11.19 20.03
CA MET A 671 31.31 12.20 19.47
C MET A 671 31.84 11.78 18.11
#